data_AF-A4C9H8-F1
#
_entry.id   AF-A4C9H8-F1
#
_cell.length_a   1.000
_cell.length_b   1.000
_cell.length_c   1.000
_cell.angle_alpha   90.00
_cell.angle_beta   90.00
_cell.angle_gamma   90.00
#
_symmetry.space_group_name_H-M   'P 1'
#
loop_
_entity.id
_entity.type
_entity.pdbx_description
1 polymer ?
#
loop_
_entity_poly.entity_id
_entity_poly.type
_entity_poly.pdbx_seq_one_letter_code
_entity_poly.pdbx_strand_id
1 'polypeptide(L)'
;MSILDLPRVHFKGAARVNVPTANRNINNTLDIATNTVLQNGSGFDLKQHPSKCHEYLKSFTPKFNHLGLEDPEGDFNQVAGYNMIGNNHFSWENTYITSVQLHYGQYQTTDPIVGSKLGLWGHYNEYLRTSFNRARWVDNDPTRRDSALIYAGQLTISDANASANTAHIFSSDIDCTHGVRWLNPRYIIDQPTHFLSNEMAEARLFQFSVCKKNQNFLFNQLNIDSPFLAQLKIALEDPDVLGLTVQYCVSNLSPPQQPDTPVFCDLHGTIGLWRKHDMATNPTGRILQPDNPLQFSPITVTIQDGWASLNMPISIPHKAYLETLPVKNGMPPKLADKVSLGDLVLKSNNGEIIAILPESIYQNSDNNHVFDIPLKISNTSLDDQSLRLESNQHTWHELDWHIQAEQHIIAIESSNPNDDSKSTQEIDIFSYFRGQPQAIKNLIPFIATPKTINCDAYIETDHQGRGKLIIESLAAGSGTLFLGEHHNPIQVRILSDDWHLLDVADEKVDYDFLYHNVMGYYELLYPFMADKVFSMADKCKCETYARLMWQMCDPNNRNKSYYMPSTREMSSVKSHLFLKYLSNVEQSAIPKPLPDLQQPITIKGDIKNKAQLIAKLRDAVDLELSIMLQYLYSAYSLPTYAAGEQLVNSGRWTQEQLTLVNGTKDRRKESGWRGAILEIAHEEMIHYLVINNILMSLDEPFYPGEPIFGQAAKDKFGLDTEFSFEPFSEHIIAKFVRFEWPHFFTSVGKSIADFYNEIRVAVNEIPDLYSSEISKKGGEHHLFLNEIINRAYPHYQFEVYDKATALFAIDFVTEQGEGASADSPQFELSHFNRLRAISKKLTLSDIPFEPAYPVLKNPVISERKGCHVVTDTDSKALMTLYQGCHELMFKMMMQHFAQTTKGSMRRSRLMNAAIDLMTGILRPLSVHLMTLPSGIAGRNAGPPLPRALNFKAMDDYYQGCFALAKECKSLAKMAKTVCATPTETQIELLEFYHNQMIELATGKLSREG
;
A
#
# COMPACT_ATOMS: atom_id res chain seq x y z
N MET A 1 4.29 32.40 -16.48
CA MET A 1 4.73 31.01 -16.17
C MET A 1 4.65 30.80 -14.67
N SER A 2 4.45 29.56 -14.21
CA SER A 2 3.69 29.32 -12.99
C SER A 2 4.52 29.44 -11.71
N ILE A 3 4.20 30.47 -10.91
CA ILE A 3 4.22 30.32 -9.46
C ILE A 3 2.79 30.08 -8.96
N LEU A 4 2.29 28.90 -9.31
CA LEU A 4 0.94 28.42 -9.06
C LEU A 4 -0.09 29.36 -9.70
N ASP A 5 -0.12 29.38 -11.03
CA ASP A 5 -0.95 30.20 -11.90
C ASP A 5 -2.46 30.03 -11.62
N LEU A 6 -3.24 31.08 -11.88
CA LEU A 6 -4.66 31.19 -11.53
C LEU A 6 -5.54 30.27 -12.39
N PRO A 7 -6.64 29.70 -11.84
CA PRO A 7 -7.17 29.96 -10.50
C PRO A 7 -6.56 29.04 -9.42
N ARG A 8 -6.42 29.56 -8.19
CA ARG A 8 -5.72 28.89 -7.07
C ARG A 8 -6.68 28.39 -5.98
N VAL A 9 -6.27 27.32 -5.29
CA VAL A 9 -6.85 26.87 -4.01
C VAL A 9 -5.79 26.98 -2.93
N HIS A 10 -6.10 27.61 -1.79
CA HIS A 10 -5.25 27.60 -0.60
C HIS A 10 -5.82 26.64 0.44
N PHE A 11 -4.95 25.90 1.14
CA PHE A 11 -5.37 24.88 2.10
C PHE A 11 -4.42 24.78 3.31
N LYS A 12 -4.95 24.27 4.42
CA LYS A 12 -4.15 23.93 5.61
C LYS A 12 -4.71 22.75 6.39
N GLY A 13 -3.89 22.16 7.26
CA GLY A 13 -4.23 21.06 8.15
C GLY A 13 -3.01 20.69 9.01
N ALA A 14 -2.89 19.40 9.35
CA ALA A 14 -1.68 18.86 9.95
C ALA A 14 -1.16 17.68 9.11
N ALA A 15 0.16 17.53 9.05
CA ALA A 15 0.80 16.32 8.54
C ALA A 15 1.11 15.39 9.72
N ARG A 16 0.75 14.11 9.62
CA ARG A 16 1.17 13.07 10.58
C ARG A 16 2.36 12.31 10.01
N VAL A 17 3.41 12.18 10.80
CA VAL A 17 4.70 11.62 10.39
C VAL A 17 5.08 10.47 11.33
N ASN A 18 5.30 9.28 10.76
CA ASN A 18 5.74 8.09 11.51
C ASN A 18 7.03 7.50 10.94
N VAL A 19 8.03 8.35 10.70
CA VAL A 19 9.36 7.91 10.22
C VAL A 19 10.13 7.16 11.30
N PRO A 20 10.91 6.12 10.95
CA PRO A 20 11.92 5.57 11.85
C PRO A 20 13.01 6.62 12.09
N THR A 21 13.59 6.64 13.29
CA THR A 21 14.66 7.60 13.64
C THR A 21 16.01 6.96 13.98
N ALA A 22 16.07 5.64 14.19
CA ALA A 22 17.31 4.94 14.52
C ALA A 22 18.28 4.75 13.32
N ASN A 23 17.77 4.79 12.09
CA ASN A 23 18.56 4.73 10.86
C ASN A 23 19.31 6.05 10.54
N ARG A 24 19.12 7.11 11.33
CA ARG A 24 19.78 8.43 11.16
C ARG A 24 21.28 8.44 11.47
N ASN A 25 21.84 7.29 11.85
CA ASN A 25 23.28 7.04 12.03
C ASN A 25 24.00 7.93 13.06
N ILE A 26 23.28 8.42 14.07
CA ILE A 26 23.88 9.16 15.17
C ILE A 26 24.83 8.21 15.93
N ASN A 27 26.05 8.68 16.22
CA ASN A 27 27.17 7.88 16.75
C ASN A 27 27.72 6.76 15.84
N ASN A 28 27.50 6.81 14.52
CA ASN A 28 28.04 5.86 13.54
C ASN A 28 27.64 4.40 13.81
N THR A 29 26.37 4.19 14.19
CA THR A 29 25.77 2.86 14.46
C THR A 29 25.32 2.12 13.21
N LEU A 30 25.51 2.69 12.02
CA LEU A 30 25.12 2.14 10.72
C LEU A 30 26.18 2.46 9.65
N ASP A 31 26.64 1.45 8.92
CA ASP A 31 27.23 1.66 7.59
C ASP A 31 26.11 1.69 6.54
N ILE A 32 25.83 2.88 6.02
CA ILE A 32 24.79 3.10 5.00
C ILE A 32 25.19 2.58 3.61
N ALA A 33 26.45 2.23 3.34
CA ALA A 33 26.87 1.70 2.04
C ALA A 33 26.59 0.19 1.94
N THR A 34 26.93 -0.57 2.99
CA THR A 34 26.67 -2.01 3.07
C THR A 34 25.31 -2.37 3.67
N ASN A 35 24.62 -1.42 4.30
CA ASN A 35 23.48 -1.65 5.19
C ASN A 35 23.85 -2.57 6.38
N THR A 36 24.96 -2.26 7.06
CA THR A 36 25.42 -3.02 8.24
C THR A 36 25.19 -2.25 9.53
N VAL A 37 24.48 -2.83 10.49
CA VAL A 37 24.35 -2.26 11.85
C VAL A 37 25.64 -2.51 12.62
N LEU A 38 26.18 -1.45 13.25
CA LEU A 38 27.46 -1.47 13.94
C LEU A 38 27.28 -1.42 15.47
N GLN A 39 27.90 -2.37 16.15
CA GLN A 39 28.07 -2.39 17.60
C GLN A 39 29.55 -2.22 17.93
N ASN A 40 29.89 -1.13 18.62
CA ASN A 40 31.26 -0.79 19.02
C ASN A 40 32.28 -0.78 17.85
N GLY A 41 31.84 -0.38 16.66
CA GLY A 41 32.67 -0.32 15.45
C GLY A 41 32.81 -1.63 14.66
N SER A 42 32.15 -2.70 15.08
CA SER A 42 32.07 -3.99 14.36
C SER A 42 30.63 -4.29 13.95
N GLY A 43 30.41 -5.09 12.92
CA GLY A 43 29.06 -5.55 12.53
C GLY A 43 28.37 -6.33 13.66
N PHE A 44 27.07 -6.09 13.85
CA PHE A 44 26.27 -6.79 14.86
C PHE A 44 26.12 -8.29 14.51
N ASP A 45 26.29 -9.16 15.50
CA ASP A 45 26.15 -10.62 15.31
C ASP A 45 24.68 -11.02 15.21
N LEU A 46 24.22 -11.33 14.00
CA LEU A 46 22.85 -11.78 13.68
C LEU A 46 22.44 -13.10 14.36
N LYS A 47 23.35 -13.81 15.06
CA LYS A 47 23.01 -14.94 15.94
C LYS A 47 22.46 -14.51 17.30
N GLN A 48 22.64 -13.24 17.69
CA GLN A 48 22.01 -12.67 18.87
C GLN A 48 20.55 -12.27 18.56
N HIS A 49 19.68 -12.41 19.56
CA HIS A 49 18.29 -11.98 19.44
C HIS A 49 18.20 -10.46 19.12
N PRO A 50 17.39 -10.01 18.14
CA PRO A 50 17.35 -8.62 17.69
C PRO A 50 17.17 -7.58 18.80
N SER A 51 16.46 -7.92 19.88
CA SER A 51 16.30 -7.03 21.04
C SER A 51 17.64 -6.55 21.61
N LYS A 52 18.73 -7.31 21.50
CA LYS A 52 20.06 -6.90 21.98
C LYS A 52 20.63 -5.72 21.21
N CYS A 53 20.25 -5.55 19.94
CA CYS A 53 20.54 -4.34 19.17
C CYS A 53 19.63 -3.18 19.62
N HIS A 54 18.33 -3.42 19.80
CA HIS A 54 17.39 -2.38 20.26
C HIS A 54 17.73 -1.86 21.67
N GLU A 55 18.16 -2.76 22.56
CA GLU A 55 18.71 -2.46 23.89
C GLU A 55 20.00 -1.62 23.78
N TYR A 56 20.91 -1.97 22.87
CA TYR A 56 22.15 -1.21 22.62
C TYR A 56 21.86 0.21 22.10
N LEU A 57 21.01 0.35 21.08
CA LEU A 57 20.60 1.66 20.54
C LEU A 57 19.86 2.52 21.58
N LYS A 58 19.13 1.90 22.51
CA LYS A 58 18.47 2.58 23.65
C LYS A 58 19.38 2.83 24.87
N SER A 59 20.61 2.31 24.88
CA SER A 59 21.57 2.47 25.98
C SER A 59 22.43 3.73 25.92
N PHE A 60 22.50 4.40 24.76
CA PHE A 60 23.33 5.59 24.57
C PHE A 60 22.92 6.77 25.46
N THR A 61 23.90 7.54 25.90
CA THR A 61 23.78 8.81 26.62
C THR A 61 24.20 9.99 25.73
N PRO A 62 23.81 11.25 26.03
CA PRO A 62 22.88 11.67 27.08
C PRO A 62 21.45 11.13 26.90
N LYS A 63 20.72 11.06 28.01
CA LYS A 63 19.32 10.66 28.09
C LYS A 63 18.42 11.87 28.29
N PHE A 64 17.17 11.79 27.83
CA PHE A 64 16.22 12.90 27.90
C PHE A 64 14.83 12.43 28.34
N ASN A 65 14.13 13.26 29.11
CA ASN A 65 12.76 13.02 29.55
C ASN A 65 11.72 13.58 28.56
N HIS A 66 10.43 13.48 28.91
CA HIS A 66 9.29 13.94 28.09
C HIS A 66 9.20 15.46 27.86
N LEU A 67 10.06 16.25 28.53
CA LEU A 67 10.23 17.69 28.25
C LEU A 67 11.44 17.95 27.33
N GLY A 68 12.11 16.88 26.87
CA GLY A 68 13.32 16.91 26.05
C GLY A 68 14.55 17.50 26.75
N LEU A 69 14.49 17.64 28.07
CA LEU A 69 15.60 18.06 28.94
C LEU A 69 16.46 16.85 29.31
N GLU A 70 17.76 17.07 29.52
CA GLU A 70 18.70 16.01 29.90
C GLU A 70 18.35 15.44 31.28
N ASP A 71 18.20 14.12 31.35
CA ASP A 71 17.70 13.38 32.50
C ASP A 71 18.23 11.94 32.43
N PRO A 72 19.11 11.48 33.35
CA PRO A 72 19.70 10.14 33.29
C PRO A 72 18.70 8.98 33.28
N GLU A 73 17.51 9.17 33.89
CA GLU A 73 16.44 8.17 33.92
C GLU A 73 15.49 8.31 32.72
N GLY A 74 15.82 9.18 31.75
CA GLY A 74 15.00 9.48 30.58
C GLY A 74 14.97 8.38 29.52
N ASP A 75 13.77 8.11 28.99
CA ASP A 75 13.56 7.10 27.95
C ASP A 75 14.17 7.48 26.59
N PHE A 76 14.19 8.78 26.24
CA PHE A 76 14.70 9.27 24.95
C PHE A 76 16.23 9.35 24.91
N ASN A 77 16.80 9.18 23.71
CA ASN A 77 18.20 9.47 23.40
C ASN A 77 18.35 9.82 21.91
N GLN A 78 19.46 10.43 21.51
CA GLN A 78 19.65 10.86 20.11
C GLN A 78 19.89 9.71 19.11
N VAL A 79 20.35 8.54 19.55
CA VAL A 79 20.66 7.38 18.67
C VAL A 79 19.41 6.60 18.29
N ALA A 80 18.54 6.29 19.24
CA ALA A 80 17.21 5.76 18.91
C ALA A 80 16.30 6.84 18.30
N GLY A 81 16.54 8.11 18.65
CA GLY A 81 15.71 9.25 18.30
C GLY A 81 14.37 9.25 19.06
N TYR A 82 13.34 9.84 18.46
CA TYR A 82 12.01 9.92 19.07
C TYR A 82 11.07 8.77 18.68
N ASN A 83 11.38 8.02 17.61
CA ASN A 83 10.50 6.99 17.06
C ASN A 83 11.30 5.88 16.35
N MET A 84 11.77 4.89 17.10
CA MET A 84 12.53 3.75 16.55
C MET A 84 11.60 2.78 15.80
N ILE A 85 10.37 2.57 16.28
CA ILE A 85 9.36 1.71 15.61
C ILE A 85 8.59 2.41 14.45
N GLY A 86 9.14 3.49 13.89
CA GLY A 86 8.51 4.21 12.80
C GLY A 86 8.37 3.37 11.52
N ASN A 87 7.15 3.26 11.00
CA ASN A 87 6.83 2.46 9.81
C ASN A 87 6.74 3.27 8.51
N ASN A 88 7.36 4.45 8.49
CA ASN A 88 7.39 5.41 7.37
C ASN A 88 6.01 5.97 6.94
N HIS A 89 4.91 5.72 7.69
CA HIS A 89 3.60 6.26 7.33
C HIS A 89 3.57 7.80 7.34
N PHE A 90 3.02 8.37 6.27
CA PHE A 90 2.71 9.79 6.12
C PHE A 90 1.22 9.96 5.77
N SER A 91 0.57 10.96 6.35
CA SER A 91 -0.81 11.33 6.00
C SER A 91 -1.10 12.80 6.26
N TRP A 92 -1.97 13.37 5.43
CA TRP A 92 -2.62 14.65 5.69
C TRP A 92 -3.83 14.40 6.57
N GLU A 93 -3.89 15.05 7.73
CA GLU A 93 -4.94 14.89 8.74
C GLU A 93 -5.65 16.25 8.89
N ASN A 94 -6.99 16.25 8.98
CA ASN A 94 -7.81 17.47 9.12
C ASN A 94 -7.43 18.60 8.15
N THR A 95 -7.12 18.26 6.90
CA THR A 95 -6.66 19.22 5.88
C THR A 95 -7.83 19.69 5.02
N TYR A 96 -8.00 21.01 4.88
CA TYR A 96 -9.16 21.61 4.20
C TYR A 96 -8.81 22.90 3.44
N ILE A 97 -9.65 23.22 2.45
CA ILE A 97 -9.57 24.48 1.68
C ILE A 97 -9.90 25.66 2.59
N THR A 98 -8.99 26.64 2.67
CA THR A 98 -9.16 27.87 3.47
C THR A 98 -9.72 29.03 2.65
N SER A 99 -9.31 29.14 1.39
CA SER A 99 -9.84 30.10 0.42
C SER A 99 -9.53 29.66 -1.01
N VAL A 100 -10.25 30.24 -1.97
CA VAL A 100 -9.97 30.10 -3.41
C VAL A 100 -9.65 31.46 -4.03
N GLN A 101 -8.99 31.47 -5.17
CA GLN A 101 -8.58 32.71 -5.84
C GLN A 101 -8.82 32.64 -7.34
N LEU A 102 -9.65 33.55 -7.85
CA LEU A 102 -9.92 33.73 -9.28
C LEU A 102 -9.12 34.88 -9.91
N HIS A 103 -8.75 35.88 -9.11
CA HIS A 103 -8.08 37.10 -9.56
C HIS A 103 -6.96 37.50 -8.58
N TYR A 104 -5.89 38.11 -9.09
CA TYR A 104 -4.76 38.56 -8.27
C TYR A 104 -5.22 39.44 -7.09
N GLY A 105 -4.73 39.13 -5.90
CA GLY A 105 -5.08 39.80 -4.63
C GLY A 105 -6.48 39.50 -4.06
N GLN A 106 -7.34 38.72 -4.73
CA GLN A 106 -8.74 38.49 -4.33
C GLN A 106 -9.00 37.08 -3.78
N TYR A 107 -8.72 36.87 -2.51
CA TYR A 107 -9.04 35.62 -1.80
C TYR A 107 -10.53 35.54 -1.46
N GLN A 108 -11.19 34.46 -1.86
CA GLN A 108 -12.60 34.19 -1.62
C GLN A 108 -12.75 33.07 -0.59
N THR A 109 -13.37 33.37 0.55
CA THR A 109 -13.63 32.43 1.66
C THR A 109 -15.08 31.91 1.66
N THR A 110 -15.85 32.23 0.61
CA THR A 110 -17.29 31.95 0.50
C THR A 110 -17.68 31.16 -0.75
N ASP A 111 -16.71 30.66 -1.53
CA ASP A 111 -17.01 29.72 -2.62
C ASP A 111 -17.45 28.37 -2.01
N PRO A 112 -18.44 27.66 -2.58
CA PRO A 112 -18.93 26.39 -2.04
C PRO A 112 -17.88 25.28 -1.82
N ILE A 113 -16.69 25.34 -2.42
CA ILE A 113 -15.64 24.36 -2.10
C ILE A 113 -14.81 24.72 -0.84
N VAL A 114 -14.94 25.91 -0.27
CA VAL A 114 -14.21 26.28 0.96
C VAL A 114 -14.68 25.42 2.13
N GLY A 115 -13.74 24.86 2.90
CA GLY A 115 -13.99 23.83 3.90
C GLY A 115 -14.00 22.38 3.38
N SER A 116 -13.95 22.16 2.06
CA SER A 116 -13.75 20.81 1.48
C SER A 116 -12.43 20.21 1.95
N LYS A 117 -12.42 18.90 2.21
CA LYS A 117 -11.29 18.16 2.77
C LYS A 117 -10.34 17.73 1.66
N LEU A 118 -9.03 17.83 1.91
CA LEU A 118 -7.99 17.25 1.06
C LEU A 118 -7.46 15.95 1.70
N GLY A 119 -7.29 14.92 0.88
CA GLY A 119 -6.71 13.63 1.28
C GLY A 119 -5.53 13.26 0.40
N LEU A 120 -4.44 12.81 1.02
CA LEU A 120 -3.25 12.30 0.35
C LEU A 120 -3.08 10.81 0.66
N TRP A 121 -3.25 9.98 -0.36
CA TRP A 121 -3.25 8.52 -0.24
C TRP A 121 -1.98 7.92 -0.80
N GLY A 122 -1.68 6.68 -0.40
CA GLY A 122 -0.65 5.91 -1.08
C GLY A 122 -1.18 5.26 -2.36
N HIS A 123 -0.38 4.38 -2.93
CA HIS A 123 -0.74 3.62 -4.12
C HIS A 123 -1.68 2.47 -3.78
N TYR A 124 -2.64 2.18 -4.68
CA TYR A 124 -3.35 0.91 -4.67
C TYR A 124 -2.36 -0.25 -4.85
N ASN A 125 -2.50 -1.30 -4.03
CA ASN A 125 -1.72 -2.53 -4.14
C ASN A 125 -2.63 -3.62 -4.72
N GLU A 126 -2.32 -4.06 -5.94
CA GLU A 126 -3.07 -5.07 -6.68
C GLU A 126 -3.09 -6.43 -5.98
N TYR A 127 -1.96 -6.83 -5.38
CA TYR A 127 -1.80 -8.12 -4.70
C TYR A 127 -2.56 -8.20 -3.37
N LEU A 128 -2.63 -7.09 -2.63
CA LEU A 128 -3.38 -6.97 -1.37
C LEU A 128 -4.79 -6.41 -1.55
N ARG A 129 -5.16 -6.07 -2.79
CA ARG A 129 -6.45 -5.48 -3.19
C ARG A 129 -6.92 -4.35 -2.26
N THR A 130 -6.08 -3.31 -2.10
CA THR A 130 -6.39 -2.15 -1.25
C THR A 130 -5.55 -0.91 -1.52
N SER A 131 -6.12 0.29 -1.32
CA SER A 131 -5.39 1.57 -1.20
C SER A 131 -5.12 1.99 0.26
N PHE A 132 -5.38 1.14 1.25
CA PHE A 132 -5.06 1.43 2.66
C PHE A 132 -3.54 1.49 2.96
N ASN A 133 -2.71 1.36 1.92
CA ASN A 133 -1.34 1.85 1.97
C ASN A 133 -1.39 3.38 2.11
N ARG A 134 -1.04 3.91 3.29
CA ARG A 134 -0.78 5.36 3.43
C ARG A 134 0.34 5.81 2.48
N ALA A 135 0.46 7.12 2.27
CA ALA A 135 1.69 7.67 1.70
C ALA A 135 2.90 7.30 2.57
N ARG A 136 4.11 7.37 2.01
CA ARG A 136 5.36 7.14 2.75
C ARG A 136 6.22 8.39 2.75
N TRP A 137 6.71 8.77 3.93
CA TRP A 137 7.87 9.65 4.05
C TRP A 137 9.12 8.77 4.09
N VAL A 138 10.14 9.12 3.31
CA VAL A 138 11.39 8.35 3.20
C VAL A 138 12.57 9.30 3.13
N ASP A 139 13.48 9.23 4.09
CA ASP A 139 14.76 9.95 4.02
C ASP A 139 15.73 9.14 3.14
N ASN A 140 15.96 9.54 1.89
CA ASN A 140 16.75 8.78 0.89
C ASN A 140 18.21 8.59 1.33
N ASP A 141 18.72 9.57 2.07
CA ASP A 141 19.91 9.47 2.92
C ASP A 141 19.50 9.89 4.33
N PRO A 142 19.30 8.97 5.28
CA PRO A 142 18.77 9.28 6.61
C PRO A 142 19.75 10.08 7.49
N THR A 143 20.99 10.32 7.03
CA THR A 143 21.94 11.22 7.72
C THR A 143 21.66 12.71 7.43
N ARG A 144 20.75 13.00 6.50
CA ARG A 144 20.46 14.35 5.99
C ARG A 144 19.03 14.82 6.31
N ARG A 145 18.83 16.14 6.43
CA ARG A 145 17.49 16.76 6.66
C ARG A 145 16.72 17.07 5.38
N ASP A 146 17.42 17.15 4.25
CA ASP A 146 16.95 17.56 2.92
C ASP A 146 16.79 16.39 1.93
N SER A 147 17.02 15.15 2.36
CA SER A 147 16.93 13.94 1.53
C SER A 147 15.52 13.33 1.47
N ALA A 148 14.53 13.97 2.10
CA ALA A 148 13.20 13.41 2.27
C ALA A 148 12.37 13.41 0.98
N LEU A 149 11.72 12.27 0.72
CA LEU A 149 10.80 12.00 -0.38
C LEU A 149 9.45 11.53 0.15
N ILE A 150 8.37 12.07 -0.40
CA ILE A 150 7.02 11.54 -0.23
C ILE A 150 6.65 10.65 -1.43
N TYR A 151 6.29 9.41 -1.14
CA TYR A 151 5.66 8.47 -2.07
C TYR A 151 4.16 8.41 -1.77
N ALA A 152 3.38 9.23 -2.46
CA ALA A 152 1.92 9.18 -2.51
C ALA A 152 1.47 8.55 -3.84
N GLY A 153 0.21 8.14 -3.95
CA GLY A 153 -0.36 7.53 -5.16
C GLY A 153 -1.64 8.17 -5.66
N GLN A 154 -2.38 8.91 -4.82
CA GLN A 154 -3.63 9.58 -5.20
C GLN A 154 -3.87 10.83 -4.35
N LEU A 155 -4.35 11.90 -4.98
CA LEU A 155 -4.85 13.12 -4.35
C LEU A 155 -6.36 13.17 -4.48
N THR A 156 -7.08 13.45 -3.38
CA THR A 156 -8.54 13.58 -3.37
C THR A 156 -8.98 14.89 -2.73
N ILE A 157 -10.04 15.51 -3.24
CA ILE A 157 -10.83 16.55 -2.58
C ILE A 157 -12.26 16.04 -2.39
N SER A 158 -12.81 16.10 -1.17
CA SER A 158 -14.18 15.70 -0.85
C SER A 158 -14.94 16.79 -0.09
N ASP A 159 -16.27 16.72 -0.09
CA ASP A 159 -17.12 17.67 0.64
C ASP A 159 -16.76 17.74 2.14
N ALA A 160 -17.01 18.89 2.76
CA ALA A 160 -16.79 19.12 4.19
C ALA A 160 -17.51 18.09 5.08
N ASN A 161 -18.66 17.58 4.64
CA ASN A 161 -19.51 16.61 5.34
C ASN A 161 -19.40 15.19 4.75
N ALA A 162 -18.50 14.96 3.79
CA ALA A 162 -18.35 13.68 3.10
C ALA A 162 -18.19 12.49 4.06
N SER A 163 -19.03 11.48 3.86
CA SER A 163 -18.95 10.14 4.45
C SER A 163 -18.01 9.24 3.63
N ALA A 164 -17.72 8.04 4.16
CA ALA A 164 -16.85 7.05 3.52
C ALA A 164 -17.28 6.61 2.10
N ASN A 165 -18.55 6.82 1.76
CA ASN A 165 -19.17 6.49 0.47
C ASN A 165 -19.59 7.72 -0.36
N THR A 166 -19.17 8.93 0.00
CA THR A 166 -19.43 10.15 -0.79
C THR A 166 -18.40 10.28 -1.92
N ALA A 167 -18.86 10.52 -3.16
CA ALA A 167 -18.00 10.73 -4.32
C ALA A 167 -17.14 12.02 -4.19
N HIS A 168 -16.06 12.11 -4.98
CA HIS A 168 -15.08 13.19 -4.83
C HIS A 168 -15.41 14.43 -5.68
N ILE A 169 -15.05 15.60 -5.16
CA ILE A 169 -15.03 16.88 -5.89
C ILE A 169 -13.86 16.86 -6.88
N PHE A 170 -12.73 16.29 -6.47
CA PHE A 170 -11.58 16.05 -7.32
C PHE A 170 -10.90 14.74 -6.93
N SER A 171 -10.43 13.97 -7.90
CA SER A 171 -9.51 12.85 -7.68
C SER A 171 -8.49 12.81 -8.81
N SER A 172 -7.26 12.41 -8.52
CA SER A 172 -6.26 12.03 -9.52
C SER A 172 -5.20 11.15 -8.90
N ASP A 173 -4.66 10.20 -9.67
CA ASP A 173 -3.41 9.53 -9.32
C ASP A 173 -2.25 10.54 -9.30
N ILE A 174 -1.18 10.16 -8.60
CA ILE A 174 0.09 10.91 -8.50
C ILE A 174 1.20 10.06 -9.10
N ASP A 175 1.73 10.50 -10.25
CA ASP A 175 2.73 9.76 -11.03
C ASP A 175 4.19 10.16 -10.68
N CYS A 176 4.42 10.96 -9.64
CA CYS A 176 5.74 11.50 -9.26
C CYS A 176 5.98 11.54 -7.74
N THR A 177 7.24 11.53 -7.32
CA THR A 177 7.65 11.64 -5.90
C THR A 177 7.82 13.10 -5.47
N HIS A 178 7.41 13.43 -4.25
CA HIS A 178 7.53 14.79 -3.74
C HIS A 178 8.84 14.92 -2.93
N GLY A 179 9.91 15.45 -3.53
CA GLY A 179 11.16 15.73 -2.82
C GLY A 179 11.13 17.08 -2.09
N VAL A 180 11.90 17.20 -1.00
CA VAL A 180 12.16 18.50 -0.34
C VAL A 180 12.91 19.40 -1.30
N ARG A 181 12.29 20.50 -1.77
CA ARG A 181 12.95 21.46 -2.66
C ARG A 181 13.73 22.51 -1.92
N TRP A 182 13.15 23.08 -0.88
CA TRP A 182 13.83 24.01 0.01
C TRP A 182 13.63 23.59 1.46
N LEU A 183 14.66 23.82 2.26
CA LEU A 183 14.68 23.64 3.70
C LEU A 183 14.93 25.02 4.33
N ASN A 184 14.15 25.39 5.34
CA ASN A 184 14.53 26.45 6.28
C ASN A 184 14.86 25.78 7.63
N PRO A 185 16.13 25.73 8.05
CA PRO A 185 16.53 25.06 9.30
C PRO A 185 16.23 25.90 10.56
N ARG A 186 15.80 27.16 10.41
CA ARG A 186 15.39 28.06 11.51
C ARG A 186 14.14 28.83 11.12
N TYR A 187 13.11 28.10 10.68
CA TYR A 187 11.76 28.61 10.46
C TYR A 187 11.09 29.11 11.76
N ILE A 188 11.63 28.75 12.92
CA ILE A 188 11.31 29.32 14.22
C ILE A 188 12.62 29.80 14.86
N ILE A 189 12.70 31.07 15.26
CA ILE A 189 13.94 31.70 15.75
C ILE A 189 14.24 31.31 17.21
N ASP A 190 13.28 31.57 18.11
CA ASP A 190 13.44 31.34 19.54
C ASP A 190 13.18 29.86 19.86
N GLN A 191 14.22 29.04 19.72
CA GLN A 191 14.15 27.60 19.96
C GLN A 191 14.13 27.26 21.47
N PRO A 192 13.34 26.26 21.89
CA PRO A 192 13.36 25.75 23.26
C PRO A 192 14.60 24.91 23.54
N THR A 193 14.98 24.82 24.82
CA THR A 193 15.91 23.79 25.31
C THR A 193 15.25 22.42 25.19
N HIS A 194 15.49 21.71 24.09
CA HIS A 194 14.90 20.41 23.78
C HIS A 194 15.84 19.62 22.87
N PHE A 195 16.06 18.32 23.09
CA PHE A 195 17.00 17.53 22.26
C PHE A 195 16.64 17.45 20.76
N LEU A 196 15.39 17.76 20.41
CA LEU A 196 14.88 17.88 19.03
C LEU A 196 14.78 19.34 18.52
N SER A 197 15.38 20.35 19.18
CA SER A 197 15.10 21.77 18.87
C SER A 197 15.22 22.13 17.38
N ASN A 198 16.26 21.62 16.72
CA ASN A 198 16.50 21.79 15.28
C ASN A 198 15.43 21.12 14.41
N GLU A 199 14.87 19.99 14.84
CA GLU A 199 13.81 19.28 14.11
C GLU A 199 12.45 19.96 14.25
N MET A 200 12.22 20.60 15.39
CA MET A 200 10.99 21.34 15.68
C MET A 200 10.97 22.69 14.94
N ALA A 201 12.13 23.33 14.84
CA ALA A 201 12.30 24.66 14.24
C ALA A 201 12.52 24.66 12.71
N GLU A 202 12.55 23.50 12.05
CA GLU A 202 12.74 23.42 10.59
C GLU A 202 11.40 23.43 9.81
N ALA A 203 11.48 23.81 8.52
CA ALA A 203 10.37 23.73 7.58
C ALA A 203 10.85 23.26 6.21
N ARG A 204 10.05 22.40 5.56
CA ARG A 204 10.34 21.79 4.25
C ARG A 204 9.28 22.16 3.22
N LEU A 205 9.71 22.61 2.05
CA LEU A 205 8.85 22.81 0.90
C LEU A 205 8.84 21.58 -0.01
N PHE A 206 7.65 21.09 -0.34
CA PHE A 206 7.41 20.01 -1.30
C PHE A 206 6.55 20.52 -2.47
N GLN A 207 6.74 19.94 -3.66
CA GLN A 207 5.86 20.17 -4.80
C GLN A 207 5.68 18.88 -5.62
N PHE A 208 4.48 18.68 -6.15
CA PHE A 208 4.16 17.63 -7.12
C PHE A 208 3.08 18.12 -8.09
N SER A 209 2.85 17.39 -9.18
CA SER A 209 1.79 17.71 -10.14
C SER A 209 0.98 16.48 -10.52
N VAL A 210 -0.28 16.71 -10.88
CA VAL A 210 -1.25 15.71 -11.34
C VAL A 210 -1.73 16.05 -12.75
N CYS A 211 -1.67 15.09 -13.68
CA CYS A 211 -1.88 15.35 -15.10
C CYS A 211 -3.35 15.23 -15.52
N LYS A 212 -3.88 16.22 -16.25
CA LYS A 212 -5.26 16.19 -16.79
C LYS A 212 -5.51 15.11 -17.85
N LYS A 213 -4.46 14.40 -18.28
CA LYS A 213 -4.51 13.24 -19.19
C LYS A 213 -4.50 11.90 -18.45
N ASN A 214 -4.32 11.88 -17.13
CA ASN A 214 -4.42 10.65 -16.34
C ASN A 214 -5.90 10.20 -16.36
N GLN A 215 -6.14 8.91 -16.60
CA GLN A 215 -7.49 8.33 -16.69
C GLN A 215 -8.33 8.50 -15.42
N ASN A 216 -7.67 8.67 -14.27
CA ASN A 216 -8.29 8.87 -12.96
C ASN A 216 -8.41 10.35 -12.57
N PHE A 217 -8.17 11.31 -13.49
CA PHE A 217 -8.38 12.75 -13.26
C PHE A 217 -9.89 13.06 -13.26
N LEU A 218 -10.56 12.73 -12.15
CA LEU A 218 -11.99 12.87 -11.95
C LEU A 218 -12.31 14.29 -11.44
N PHE A 219 -13.15 15.02 -12.16
CA PHE A 219 -13.45 16.43 -11.88
C PHE A 219 -14.94 16.66 -11.61
N ASN A 220 -15.26 17.26 -10.46
CA ASN A 220 -16.57 17.66 -9.97
C ASN A 220 -17.68 16.58 -10.09
N GLN A 221 -17.42 15.36 -9.62
CA GLN A 221 -18.42 14.27 -9.69
C GLN A 221 -19.71 14.58 -8.93
N LEU A 222 -19.61 15.39 -7.87
CA LEU A 222 -20.76 15.87 -7.08
C LEU A 222 -21.58 16.98 -7.79
N ASN A 223 -21.13 17.48 -8.94
CA ASN A 223 -21.76 18.58 -9.68
C ASN A 223 -22.02 19.83 -8.81
N ILE A 224 -21.05 20.20 -7.96
CA ILE A 224 -21.12 21.40 -7.13
C ILE A 224 -21.12 22.64 -8.03
N ASP A 225 -22.13 23.49 -7.86
CA ASP A 225 -22.20 24.82 -8.48
C ASP A 225 -21.25 25.77 -7.75
N SER A 226 -20.03 25.89 -8.28
CA SER A 226 -18.93 26.70 -7.72
C SER A 226 -18.34 27.56 -8.83
N PRO A 227 -18.32 28.90 -8.68
CA PRO A 227 -17.62 29.79 -9.59
C PRO A 227 -16.15 29.41 -9.78
N PHE A 228 -15.48 28.94 -8.72
CA PHE A 228 -14.13 28.40 -8.83
C PHE A 228 -14.04 27.17 -9.73
N LEU A 229 -14.88 26.15 -9.52
CA LEU A 229 -14.85 24.93 -10.35
C LEU A 229 -15.22 25.21 -11.81
N ALA A 230 -16.12 26.16 -12.07
CA ALA A 230 -16.46 26.60 -13.42
C ALA A 230 -15.25 27.24 -14.13
N GLN A 231 -14.55 28.18 -13.48
CA GLN A 231 -13.38 28.83 -14.06
C GLN A 231 -12.18 27.88 -14.19
N LEU A 232 -11.98 26.98 -13.20
CA LEU A 232 -10.92 25.97 -13.26
C LEU A 232 -11.15 24.97 -14.41
N LYS A 233 -12.40 24.59 -14.69
CA LYS A 233 -12.72 23.76 -15.86
C LYS A 233 -12.30 24.43 -17.17
N ILE A 234 -12.66 25.70 -17.35
CA ILE A 234 -12.27 26.50 -18.54
C ILE A 234 -10.74 26.58 -18.65
N ALA A 235 -10.04 26.82 -17.54
CA ALA A 235 -8.59 26.87 -17.52
C ALA A 235 -7.93 25.51 -17.85
N LEU A 236 -8.56 24.39 -17.47
CA LEU A 236 -8.10 23.04 -17.82
C LEU A 236 -8.33 22.67 -19.30
N GLU A 237 -9.10 23.44 -20.06
CA GLU A 237 -9.27 23.22 -21.52
C GLU A 237 -8.07 23.75 -22.34
N ASP A 238 -7.27 24.66 -21.78
CA ASP A 238 -6.05 25.25 -22.40
C ASP A 238 -5.00 24.17 -22.75
N PRO A 239 -4.50 24.08 -24.01
CA PRO A 239 -3.58 23.03 -24.42
C PRO A 239 -2.19 23.09 -23.76
N ASP A 240 -1.75 24.26 -23.27
CA ASP A 240 -0.48 24.43 -22.57
C ASP A 240 -0.62 24.28 -21.04
N VAL A 241 -1.82 24.02 -20.51
CA VAL A 241 -2.05 23.49 -19.16
C VAL A 241 -1.96 21.97 -19.19
N LEU A 242 -1.01 21.39 -18.44
CA LEU A 242 -0.82 19.95 -18.30
C LEU A 242 -1.67 19.32 -17.19
N GLY A 243 -2.14 20.13 -16.23
CA GLY A 243 -2.98 19.70 -15.11
C GLY A 243 -2.87 20.66 -13.93
N LEU A 244 -2.78 20.13 -12.72
CA LEU A 244 -2.64 20.92 -11.48
C LEU A 244 -1.26 20.68 -10.86
N THR A 245 -0.64 21.75 -10.35
CA THR A 245 0.54 21.69 -9.49
C THR A 245 0.13 21.97 -8.06
N VAL A 246 0.68 21.21 -7.12
CA VAL A 246 0.37 21.23 -5.69
C VAL A 246 1.67 21.46 -4.94
N GLN A 247 1.77 22.58 -4.24
CA GLN A 247 2.91 22.94 -3.41
C GLN A 247 2.47 23.00 -1.95
N TYR A 248 3.26 22.43 -1.04
CA TYR A 248 2.94 22.43 0.39
C TYR A 248 4.19 22.45 1.27
N CYS A 249 4.04 23.07 2.44
CA CYS A 249 5.01 23.10 3.52
C CYS A 249 4.70 22.02 4.56
N VAL A 250 5.73 21.40 5.14
CA VAL A 250 5.64 20.70 6.43
C VAL A 250 6.63 21.34 7.40
N SER A 251 6.14 21.80 8.55
CA SER A 251 6.91 22.58 9.54
C SER A 251 6.42 22.33 10.98
N ASN A 252 7.12 22.86 11.99
CA ASN A 252 6.64 22.90 13.37
C ASN A 252 6.29 21.51 13.94
N LEU A 253 7.31 20.65 14.05
CA LEU A 253 7.15 19.28 14.55
C LEU A 253 6.76 19.29 16.04
N SER A 254 5.65 18.61 16.37
CA SER A 254 5.19 18.47 17.75
C SER A 254 6.10 17.51 18.53
N PRO A 255 6.68 17.94 19.67
CA PRO A 255 7.53 17.08 20.48
C PRO A 255 6.68 15.97 21.13
N PRO A 256 7.01 14.67 20.92
CA PRO A 256 6.21 13.57 21.44
C PRO A 256 6.40 13.40 22.95
N GLN A 257 5.33 13.06 23.66
CA GLN A 257 5.33 12.91 25.13
C GLN A 257 6.01 11.62 25.62
N GLN A 258 6.26 10.66 24.72
CA GLN A 258 6.92 9.37 24.97
C GLN A 258 7.63 8.92 23.67
N PRO A 259 8.64 8.04 23.72
CA PRO A 259 9.26 7.50 22.52
C PRO A 259 8.30 6.67 21.66
N ASP A 260 8.77 6.23 20.49
CA ASP A 260 8.10 5.21 19.67
C ASP A 260 6.66 5.61 19.29
N THR A 261 6.46 6.91 19.08
CA THR A 261 5.17 7.56 18.87
C THR A 261 5.19 8.46 17.63
N PRO A 262 4.18 8.39 16.73
CA PRO A 262 4.06 9.29 15.59
C PRO A 262 3.88 10.75 16.01
N VAL A 263 4.55 11.67 15.31
CA VAL A 263 4.44 13.13 15.54
C VAL A 263 3.49 13.80 14.55
N PHE A 264 3.09 15.03 14.86
CA PHE A 264 2.33 15.89 13.97
C PHE A 264 3.15 17.14 13.62
N CYS A 265 2.92 17.69 12.43
CA CYS A 265 3.54 18.90 11.92
C CYS A 265 2.45 19.80 11.34
N ASP A 266 2.65 21.12 11.32
CA ASP A 266 1.79 22.02 10.56
C ASP A 266 1.92 21.74 9.06
N LEU A 267 0.79 21.83 8.35
CA LEU A 267 0.69 21.64 6.90
C LEU A 267 -0.09 22.81 6.29
N HIS A 268 0.52 23.55 5.37
CA HIS A 268 -0.13 24.56 4.54
C HIS A 268 0.32 24.47 3.09
N GLY A 269 -0.56 24.75 2.14
CA GLY A 269 -0.24 24.60 0.72
C GLY A 269 -1.18 25.33 -0.22
N THR A 270 -0.80 25.34 -1.50
CA THR A 270 -1.54 25.98 -2.59
C THR A 270 -1.57 25.03 -3.80
N ILE A 271 -2.73 24.96 -4.46
CA ILE A 271 -2.93 24.31 -5.76
C ILE A 271 -3.11 25.40 -6.81
N GLY A 272 -2.50 25.25 -7.98
CA GLY A 272 -2.69 26.11 -9.14
C GLY A 272 -2.49 25.36 -10.46
N LEU A 273 -2.53 26.06 -11.59
CA LEU A 273 -2.33 25.43 -12.90
C LEU A 273 -0.88 25.00 -13.10
N TRP A 274 -0.68 23.75 -13.54
CA TRP A 274 0.59 23.26 -14.06
C TRP A 274 0.65 23.54 -15.56
N ARG A 275 1.52 24.45 -15.99
CA ARG A 275 1.80 24.77 -17.39
C ARG A 275 2.94 23.90 -17.92
N LYS A 276 2.93 23.71 -19.23
CA LYS A 276 3.92 22.96 -20.03
C LYS A 276 5.38 23.41 -19.88
N HIS A 277 5.62 24.65 -19.44
CA HIS A 277 6.96 25.19 -19.23
C HIS A 277 7.43 25.10 -17.77
N ASP A 278 6.58 24.65 -16.85
CA ASP A 278 6.91 24.50 -15.44
C ASP A 278 7.40 23.08 -15.15
N MET A 279 8.32 22.95 -14.20
CA MET A 279 8.74 21.66 -13.64
C MET A 279 7.59 21.07 -12.80
N ALA A 280 7.32 19.78 -12.96
CA ALA A 280 6.22 19.09 -12.30
C ALA A 280 6.37 19.09 -10.76
N THR A 281 7.61 19.09 -10.26
CA THR A 281 7.92 18.82 -8.84
C THR A 281 8.85 19.87 -8.19
N ASN A 282 9.13 21.00 -8.86
CA ASN A 282 10.02 22.08 -8.40
C ASN A 282 9.40 23.48 -8.64
N PRO A 283 9.52 24.46 -7.73
CA PRO A 283 9.04 25.82 -7.97
C PRO A 283 9.68 26.47 -9.21
N THR A 284 8.88 27.18 -10.01
CA THR A 284 9.32 27.83 -11.25
C THR A 284 8.89 29.29 -11.33
N GLY A 285 9.68 30.10 -12.04
CA GLY A 285 9.60 31.56 -12.02
C GLY A 285 10.95 32.17 -11.66
N ARG A 286 10.96 33.43 -11.22
CA ARG A 286 12.18 34.18 -10.87
C ARG A 286 12.59 33.81 -9.45
N ILE A 287 13.73 33.16 -9.26
CA ILE A 287 14.15 32.62 -7.96
C ILE A 287 15.07 33.61 -7.24
N LEU A 288 14.61 34.13 -6.11
CA LEU A 288 15.33 35.08 -5.27
C LEU A 288 15.93 34.35 -4.05
N GLN A 289 17.26 34.32 -3.95
CA GLN A 289 18.03 33.69 -2.89
C GLN A 289 18.33 34.67 -1.75
N PRO A 290 18.20 34.27 -0.46
CA PRO A 290 18.54 35.12 0.68
C PRO A 290 20.05 35.29 0.87
N ASP A 291 20.49 36.46 1.34
CA ASP A 291 21.87 36.68 1.82
C ASP A 291 22.23 35.81 3.06
N ASN A 292 21.24 35.16 3.69
CA ASN A 292 21.37 34.36 4.90
C ASN A 292 20.49 33.09 4.81
N PRO A 293 20.92 32.07 4.04
CA PRO A 293 20.19 30.81 3.87
C PRO A 293 20.12 29.96 5.15
N LEU A 294 20.77 30.37 6.23
CA LEU A 294 20.66 29.72 7.55
C LEU A 294 19.44 30.20 8.35
N GLN A 295 18.63 31.13 7.84
CA GLN A 295 17.50 31.74 8.57
C GLN A 295 16.30 32.04 7.67
N PHE A 296 16.57 32.47 6.44
CA PHE A 296 15.56 32.72 5.42
C PHE A 296 15.68 31.63 4.35
N SER A 297 14.61 31.40 3.62
CA SER A 297 14.57 30.47 2.47
C SER A 297 14.34 31.25 1.18
N PRO A 298 14.54 30.64 -0.01
CA PRO A 298 14.28 31.31 -1.28
C PRO A 298 12.84 31.79 -1.43
N ILE A 299 12.64 32.73 -2.35
CA ILE A 299 11.32 33.26 -2.74
C ILE A 299 11.21 33.09 -4.25
N THR A 300 10.05 32.68 -4.75
CA THR A 300 9.77 32.76 -6.20
C THR A 300 8.91 33.97 -6.49
N VAL A 301 9.25 34.71 -7.55
CA VAL A 301 8.51 35.86 -8.06
C VAL A 301 8.04 35.62 -9.49
N THR A 302 6.83 36.04 -9.81
CA THR A 302 6.38 36.22 -11.20
C THR A 302 5.76 37.58 -11.38
N ILE A 303 5.98 38.21 -12.53
CA ILE A 303 5.39 39.50 -12.89
C ILE A 303 4.47 39.24 -14.09
N GLN A 304 3.17 39.54 -13.95
CA GLN A 304 2.17 39.29 -15.00
C GLN A 304 0.96 40.22 -14.81
N ASP A 305 0.32 40.65 -15.91
CA ASP A 305 -0.97 41.35 -15.93
C ASP A 305 -1.12 42.57 -15.00
N GLY A 306 -0.01 43.26 -14.70
CA GLY A 306 0.02 44.42 -13.79
C GLY A 306 0.29 44.09 -12.32
N TRP A 307 0.63 42.84 -12.01
CA TRP A 307 0.88 42.32 -10.66
C TRP A 307 2.27 41.67 -10.54
N ALA A 308 2.80 41.66 -9.32
CA ALA A 308 3.90 40.79 -8.91
C ALA A 308 3.37 39.79 -7.87
N SER A 309 3.42 38.49 -8.18
CA SER A 309 3.14 37.41 -7.23
C SER A 309 4.44 36.99 -6.54
N LEU A 310 4.52 37.12 -5.22
CA LEU A 310 5.63 36.64 -4.38
C LEU A 310 5.18 35.37 -3.65
N ASN A 311 5.87 34.26 -3.84
CA ASN A 311 5.61 33.00 -3.12
C ASN A 311 6.67 32.76 -2.04
N MET A 312 6.22 32.76 -0.78
CA MET A 312 7.09 32.78 0.40
C MET A 312 6.75 31.68 1.44
N PRO A 313 6.56 30.41 1.06
CA PRO A 313 5.94 29.37 1.90
C PRO A 313 6.71 29.05 3.18
N ILE A 314 8.04 29.15 3.15
CA ILE A 314 8.95 28.93 4.29
C ILE A 314 10.02 30.04 4.43
N SER A 315 9.88 31.10 3.65
CA SER A 315 10.96 32.07 3.40
C SER A 315 11.17 33.05 4.55
N ILE A 316 10.11 33.38 5.30
CA ILE A 316 10.15 34.22 6.50
C ILE A 316 9.82 33.35 7.73
N PRO A 317 10.69 33.32 8.76
CA PRO A 317 10.48 32.54 9.97
C PRO A 317 9.51 33.20 10.96
N HIS A 318 8.95 32.39 11.86
CA HIS A 318 8.20 32.83 13.05
C HIS A 318 9.16 33.22 14.17
N LYS A 319 8.72 34.14 15.05
CA LYS A 319 9.52 34.58 16.21
C LYS A 319 9.77 33.42 17.19
N ALA A 320 8.70 32.89 17.79
CA ALA A 320 8.75 31.96 18.91
C ALA A 320 7.53 31.03 18.94
N TYR A 321 7.53 30.10 19.89
CA TYR A 321 6.36 29.32 20.30
C TYR A 321 5.50 30.13 21.30
N LEU A 322 4.17 30.03 21.20
CA LEU A 322 3.21 30.67 22.11
C LEU A 322 2.68 29.73 23.21
N GLU A 323 2.97 28.43 23.12
CA GLU A 323 2.44 27.40 24.01
C GLU A 323 3.56 26.60 24.68
N THR A 324 3.37 26.25 25.96
CA THR A 324 4.30 25.40 26.70
C THR A 324 4.37 24.00 26.10
N LEU A 325 5.59 23.47 25.99
CA LEU A 325 5.90 22.21 25.33
C LEU A 325 6.08 21.07 26.36
N PRO A 326 5.69 19.82 26.05
CA PRO A 326 4.91 19.41 24.87
C PRO A 326 3.43 19.78 24.99
N VAL A 327 2.77 20.02 23.85
CA VAL A 327 1.33 20.36 23.84
C VAL A 327 0.51 19.16 24.31
N LYS A 328 -0.44 19.39 25.23
CA LYS A 328 -1.20 18.31 25.90
C LYS A 328 -1.97 17.40 24.94
N ASN A 329 -2.38 17.89 23.76
CA ASN A 329 -3.11 17.13 22.74
C ASN A 329 -2.20 16.49 21.67
N GLY A 330 -0.88 16.66 21.73
CA GLY A 330 0.08 16.13 20.76
C GLY A 330 0.13 16.85 19.40
N MET A 331 -0.67 17.90 19.20
CA MET A 331 -0.66 18.72 17.99
C MET A 331 0.55 19.68 17.97
N PRO A 332 0.88 20.29 16.81
CA PRO A 332 1.86 21.37 16.75
C PRO A 332 1.53 22.51 17.71
N PRO A 333 2.52 23.07 18.42
CA PRO A 333 2.35 24.25 19.27
C PRO A 333 2.07 25.49 18.43
N LYS A 334 1.16 26.37 18.89
CA LYS A 334 0.94 27.64 18.19
C LYS A 334 2.22 28.46 18.10
N LEU A 335 2.47 29.04 16.93
CA LEU A 335 3.59 29.95 16.68
C LEU A 335 3.17 31.40 16.86
N ALA A 336 4.12 32.26 17.22
CA ALA A 336 3.98 33.70 17.15
C ALA A 336 4.07 34.19 15.69
N ASP A 337 3.66 35.42 15.42
CA ASP A 337 3.75 36.02 14.08
C ASP A 337 5.19 35.98 13.49
N LYS A 338 5.25 36.14 12.17
CA LYS A 338 6.50 36.26 11.41
C LYS A 338 7.41 37.34 11.98
N VAL A 339 8.73 37.11 11.86
CA VAL A 339 9.75 38.12 12.19
C VAL A 339 9.43 39.44 11.48
N SER A 340 9.54 40.55 12.21
CA SER A 340 9.30 41.90 11.69
C SER A 340 10.49 42.36 10.85
N LEU A 341 10.27 42.59 9.56
CA LEU A 341 11.28 43.06 8.60
C LEU A 341 10.89 44.43 8.02
N GLY A 342 9.76 45.01 8.45
CA GLY A 342 9.12 46.14 7.78
C GLY A 342 8.55 45.74 6.42
N ASP A 343 8.18 46.74 5.61
CA ASP A 343 7.67 46.52 4.25
C ASP A 343 8.77 45.91 3.35
N LEU A 344 8.43 44.86 2.59
CA LEU A 344 9.36 44.24 1.64
C LEU A 344 9.23 44.95 0.28
N VAL A 345 10.33 45.52 -0.20
CA VAL A 345 10.35 46.36 -1.41
C VAL A 345 11.03 45.58 -2.54
N LEU A 346 10.23 45.15 -3.53
CA LEU A 346 10.74 44.51 -4.74
C LEU A 346 11.29 45.60 -5.66
N LYS A 347 12.56 45.47 -6.05
CA LYS A 347 13.27 46.43 -6.90
C LYS A 347 13.93 45.74 -8.09
N SER A 348 14.12 46.49 -9.18
CA SER A 348 15.10 46.10 -10.20
C SER A 348 16.52 46.37 -9.70
N ASN A 349 17.52 45.78 -10.33
CA ASN A 349 18.92 46.02 -9.96
C ASN A 349 19.32 47.52 -10.03
N ASN A 350 18.69 48.27 -10.94
CA ASN A 350 18.84 49.72 -11.08
C ASN A 350 18.22 50.54 -9.91
N GLY A 351 17.53 49.90 -8.96
CA GLY A 351 16.92 50.53 -7.79
C GLY A 351 15.50 51.05 -8.00
N GLU A 352 14.90 50.85 -9.18
CA GLU A 352 13.49 51.20 -9.44
C GLU A 352 12.57 50.32 -8.59
N ILE A 353 11.60 50.92 -7.89
CA ILE A 353 10.66 50.19 -7.02
C ILE A 353 9.53 49.62 -7.89
N ILE A 354 9.48 48.30 -7.95
CA ILE A 354 8.53 47.53 -8.77
C ILE A 354 7.23 47.29 -7.98
N ALA A 355 7.35 46.83 -6.74
CA ALA A 355 6.23 46.48 -5.86
C ALA A 355 6.64 46.63 -4.38
N ILE A 356 5.65 46.72 -3.48
CA ILE A 356 5.86 46.80 -2.03
C ILE A 356 4.85 45.89 -1.34
N LEU A 357 5.33 44.92 -0.54
CA LEU A 357 4.49 44.09 0.33
C LEU A 357 4.47 44.71 1.74
N PRO A 358 3.33 45.25 2.21
CA PRO A 358 3.24 45.82 3.55
C PRO A 358 3.44 44.76 4.63
N GLU A 359 4.10 45.13 5.72
CA GLU A 359 4.41 44.23 6.83
C GLU A 359 3.17 43.50 7.40
N SER A 360 2.06 44.23 7.53
CA SER A 360 0.80 43.71 8.05
C SER A 360 0.19 42.58 7.22
N ILE A 361 0.58 42.41 5.95
CA ILE A 361 0.09 41.33 5.09
C ILE A 361 0.85 40.03 5.34
N TYR A 362 2.19 40.05 5.37
CA TYR A 362 2.96 38.82 5.60
C TYR A 362 3.03 38.39 7.07
N GLN A 363 2.79 39.29 8.04
CA GLN A 363 2.72 38.89 9.45
C GLN A 363 1.46 38.04 9.77
N ASN A 364 0.34 38.28 9.08
CA ASN A 364 -0.94 37.58 9.29
C ASN A 364 -1.16 36.42 8.28
N SER A 365 -0.09 35.75 7.85
CA SER A 365 -0.08 34.89 6.66
C SER A 365 -0.51 33.42 6.87
N ASP A 366 -1.07 33.05 8.03
CA ASP A 366 -1.33 31.65 8.45
C ASP A 366 -2.23 30.80 7.53
N ASN A 367 -2.76 31.38 6.45
CA ASN A 367 -3.61 30.70 5.46
C ASN A 367 -3.05 30.77 4.03
N ASN A 368 -2.25 31.80 3.71
CA ASN A 368 -1.86 32.17 2.34
C ASN A 368 -0.37 32.56 2.29
N HIS A 369 0.39 31.98 1.34
CA HIS A 369 1.84 32.22 1.19
C HIS A 369 2.26 32.69 -0.22
N VAL A 370 1.33 32.70 -1.17
CA VAL A 370 1.44 33.49 -2.40
C VAL A 370 0.81 34.85 -2.11
N PHE A 371 1.49 35.94 -2.46
CA PHE A 371 1.04 37.32 -2.25
C PHE A 371 1.11 38.08 -3.57
N ASP A 372 -0.03 38.48 -4.13
CA ASP A 372 -0.05 39.33 -5.32
C ASP A 372 -0.10 40.81 -4.93
N ILE A 373 0.77 41.59 -5.56
CA ILE A 373 0.97 43.01 -5.26
C ILE A 373 0.83 43.79 -6.58
N PRO A 374 0.03 44.87 -6.64
CA PRO A 374 -0.06 45.67 -7.85
C PRO A 374 1.26 46.41 -8.11
N LEU A 375 1.72 46.41 -9.36
CA LEU A 375 2.95 47.09 -9.76
C LEU A 375 2.84 48.61 -9.54
N LYS A 376 3.96 49.23 -9.13
CA LYS A 376 4.10 50.70 -9.02
C LYS A 376 4.51 51.37 -10.33
N ILE A 377 4.86 50.57 -11.33
CA ILE A 377 5.40 51.00 -12.62
C ILE A 377 4.68 50.31 -13.77
N SER A 378 4.60 50.98 -14.93
CA SER A 378 4.03 50.49 -16.18
C SER A 378 5.10 50.05 -17.19
N ASN A 379 6.34 49.85 -16.73
CA ASN A 379 7.52 49.62 -17.55
C ASN A 379 7.58 48.15 -18.05
N THR A 380 7.68 47.95 -19.37
CA THR A 380 7.70 46.63 -20.01
C THR A 380 9.10 45.99 -20.09
N SER A 381 10.14 46.63 -19.56
CA SER A 381 11.55 46.17 -19.64
C SER A 381 12.04 45.44 -18.38
N LEU A 382 11.14 44.75 -17.66
CA LEU A 382 11.47 44.09 -16.39
C LEU A 382 12.07 42.69 -16.55
N ASP A 383 11.81 41.98 -17.64
CA ASP A 383 12.42 40.67 -17.90
C ASP A 383 13.95 40.79 -18.16
N ASP A 384 14.37 41.91 -18.76
CA ASP A 384 15.78 42.23 -19.02
C ASP A 384 16.57 42.73 -17.80
N GLN A 385 15.94 42.84 -16.62
CA GLN A 385 16.56 43.36 -15.40
C GLN A 385 16.46 42.37 -14.23
N SER A 386 17.58 42.00 -13.61
CA SER A 386 17.59 41.19 -12.38
C SER A 386 16.82 41.88 -11.25
N LEU A 387 16.12 41.09 -10.44
CA LEU A 387 15.33 41.54 -9.29
C LEU A 387 16.08 41.39 -7.97
N ARG A 388 15.67 42.18 -6.98
CA ARG A 388 15.96 41.91 -5.56
C ARG A 388 14.82 42.39 -4.66
N LEU A 389 14.59 41.66 -3.57
CA LEU A 389 13.60 42.00 -2.55
C LEU A 389 14.36 42.51 -1.32
N GLU A 390 14.26 43.82 -1.05
CA GLU A 390 14.93 44.46 0.09
C GLU A 390 13.95 44.66 1.26
N SER A 391 14.43 44.50 2.49
CA SER A 391 13.76 44.94 3.73
C SER A 391 14.69 45.85 4.54
N ASN A 392 14.29 46.26 5.75
CA ASN A 392 15.18 47.03 6.63
C ASN A 392 16.29 46.19 7.31
N GLN A 393 16.25 44.85 7.14
CA GLN A 393 17.13 43.89 7.83
C GLN A 393 17.73 42.82 6.89
N HIS A 394 17.15 42.58 5.72
CA HIS A 394 17.54 41.50 4.84
C HIS A 394 17.33 41.81 3.35
N THR A 395 18.08 41.15 2.47
CA THR A 395 17.86 41.19 1.03
C THR A 395 17.84 39.77 0.47
N TRP A 396 16.97 39.54 -0.51
CA TRP A 396 17.03 38.39 -1.41
C TRP A 396 17.38 38.88 -2.82
N HIS A 397 18.34 38.26 -3.49
CA HIS A 397 18.78 38.60 -4.85
C HIS A 397 18.37 37.52 -5.84
N GLU A 398 17.97 37.90 -7.05
CA GLU A 398 17.61 36.93 -8.09
C GLU A 398 18.81 36.14 -8.62
N LEU A 399 18.63 34.83 -8.75
CA LEU A 399 19.45 33.99 -9.61
C LEU A 399 19.11 34.25 -11.07
N ASP A 400 20.02 34.93 -11.78
CA ASP A 400 19.89 35.16 -13.23
C ASP A 400 19.70 33.83 -13.98
N TRP A 401 20.33 32.73 -13.52
CA TRP A 401 20.08 31.36 -14.00
C TRP A 401 19.59 30.43 -12.90
N HIS A 402 18.40 29.85 -13.07
CA HIS A 402 17.91 28.72 -12.29
C HIS A 402 18.02 27.44 -13.14
N ILE A 403 18.87 26.51 -12.70
CA ILE A 403 19.11 25.23 -13.39
C ILE A 403 18.93 24.10 -12.39
N GLN A 404 18.05 23.13 -12.66
CA GLN A 404 17.76 22.03 -11.73
C GLN A 404 17.18 20.80 -12.46
N ALA A 405 17.40 19.61 -11.90
CA ALA A 405 16.76 18.38 -12.32
C ALA A 405 15.30 18.30 -11.86
N GLU A 406 14.44 17.70 -12.71
CA GLU A 406 13.06 17.38 -12.34
C GLU A 406 13.07 16.46 -11.13
N GLN A 407 13.69 15.28 -11.20
CA GLN A 407 13.95 14.46 -9.99
C GLN A 407 15.36 14.74 -9.47
N HIS A 408 15.45 15.50 -8.36
CA HIS A 408 16.72 15.89 -7.74
C HIS A 408 17.15 14.98 -6.56
N ILE A 409 16.32 14.01 -6.17
CA ILE A 409 16.67 12.99 -5.18
C ILE A 409 16.36 11.64 -5.84
N ILE A 410 17.41 10.84 -6.09
CA ILE A 410 17.34 9.59 -6.85
C ILE A 410 18.09 8.46 -6.15
N ALA A 411 17.93 7.23 -6.65
CA ALA A 411 18.66 6.06 -6.17
C ALA A 411 19.08 5.17 -7.35
N ILE A 412 20.38 4.84 -7.41
CA ILE A 412 21.05 4.10 -8.49
C ILE A 412 21.68 2.83 -7.89
N GLU A 413 21.73 1.73 -8.63
CA GLU A 413 22.50 0.54 -8.22
C GLU A 413 24.01 0.84 -8.21
N SER A 414 24.77 0.07 -7.43
CA SER A 414 26.23 -0.02 -7.59
C SER A 414 26.59 -0.54 -9.00
N SER A 415 27.69 -0.06 -9.59
CA SER A 415 28.22 -0.66 -10.82
C SER A 415 28.70 -2.08 -10.57
N ASN A 416 28.34 -3.01 -11.45
CA ASN A 416 28.63 -4.43 -11.31
C ASN A 416 30.11 -4.71 -11.65
N PRO A 417 30.95 -5.24 -10.74
CA PRO A 417 32.37 -5.49 -11.02
C PRO A 417 32.62 -6.61 -12.04
N ASN A 418 31.60 -7.39 -12.40
CA ASN A 418 31.66 -8.49 -13.36
C ASN A 418 31.06 -8.15 -14.75
N ASP A 419 30.66 -6.90 -14.98
CA ASP A 419 30.08 -6.42 -16.24
C ASP A 419 30.77 -5.13 -16.70
N ASP A 420 31.06 -5.01 -18.00
CA ASP A 420 31.59 -3.78 -18.60
C ASP A 420 30.52 -2.67 -18.69
N SER A 421 29.24 -3.00 -18.43
CA SER A 421 28.14 -2.02 -18.40
C SER A 421 28.15 -1.16 -17.13
N LYS A 422 28.15 0.16 -17.31
CA LYS A 422 28.11 1.14 -16.22
C LYS A 422 26.70 1.22 -15.62
N SER A 423 26.60 1.19 -14.29
CA SER A 423 25.34 1.53 -13.62
C SER A 423 25.09 3.03 -13.75
N THR A 424 24.06 3.39 -14.53
CA THR A 424 23.74 4.78 -14.88
C THR A 424 22.25 5.07 -14.76
N GLN A 425 21.92 6.31 -14.38
CA GLN A 425 20.56 6.84 -14.45
C GLN A 425 20.55 8.16 -15.23
N GLU A 426 19.66 8.25 -16.22
CA GLU A 426 19.31 9.51 -16.88
C GLU A 426 18.25 10.27 -16.07
N ILE A 427 18.40 11.58 -15.93
CA ILE A 427 17.40 12.48 -15.34
C ILE A 427 17.12 13.69 -16.25
N ASP A 428 15.86 14.13 -16.28
CA ASP A 428 15.45 15.38 -16.95
C ASP A 428 15.96 16.59 -16.19
N ILE A 429 16.47 17.58 -16.93
CA ILE A 429 16.95 18.87 -16.39
C ILE A 429 16.28 20.05 -17.10
N PHE A 430 16.14 21.14 -16.35
CA PHE A 430 15.52 22.37 -16.80
C PHE A 430 16.42 23.57 -16.50
N SER A 431 16.53 24.50 -17.45
CA SER A 431 17.28 25.76 -17.32
C SER A 431 16.41 26.97 -17.67
N TYR A 432 16.30 27.88 -16.71
CA TYR A 432 15.57 29.13 -16.83
C TYR A 432 16.54 30.30 -16.65
N PHE A 433 16.52 31.26 -17.58
CA PHE A 433 17.13 32.57 -17.39
C PHE A 433 16.03 33.52 -16.89
N ARG A 434 16.18 34.06 -15.67
CA ARG A 434 15.20 34.96 -15.03
C ARG A 434 13.74 34.48 -15.14
N GLY A 435 13.53 33.19 -14.86
CA GLY A 435 12.22 32.53 -14.92
C GLY A 435 11.68 32.20 -16.33
N GLN A 436 12.39 32.56 -17.39
CA GLN A 436 12.07 32.20 -18.79
C GLN A 436 12.91 30.99 -19.21
N PRO A 437 12.34 29.91 -19.79
CA PRO A 437 13.11 28.76 -20.25
C PRO A 437 14.11 29.17 -21.34
N GLN A 438 15.38 28.80 -21.19
CA GLN A 438 16.46 29.29 -22.05
C GLN A 438 17.55 28.23 -22.24
N ALA A 439 18.05 28.11 -23.47
CA ALA A 439 19.07 27.13 -23.86
C ALA A 439 20.46 27.41 -23.26
N ILE A 440 21.15 26.35 -22.83
CA ILE A 440 22.56 26.34 -22.43
C ILE A 440 23.33 25.33 -23.29
N LYS A 441 24.55 25.66 -23.69
CA LYS A 441 25.37 24.83 -24.59
C LYS A 441 26.59 24.15 -23.94
N ASN A 442 26.98 24.57 -22.74
CA ASN A 442 28.19 24.10 -22.06
C ASN A 442 28.03 24.35 -20.54
N LEU A 443 27.04 23.73 -19.91
CA LEU A 443 26.97 23.70 -18.45
C LEU A 443 27.94 22.62 -17.93
N ILE A 444 28.80 22.98 -16.98
CA ILE A 444 29.69 22.03 -16.29
C ILE A 444 29.09 21.74 -14.92
N PRO A 445 28.72 20.49 -14.58
CA PRO A 445 28.24 20.13 -13.26
C PRO A 445 29.39 20.10 -12.23
N PHE A 446 29.10 20.49 -10.99
CA PHE A 446 30.05 20.35 -9.88
C PHE A 446 29.75 19.09 -9.06
N ILE A 447 30.63 18.10 -9.13
CA ILE A 447 30.50 16.85 -8.36
C ILE A 447 31.18 17.03 -7.00
N ALA A 448 30.39 17.09 -5.92
CA ALA A 448 30.91 17.23 -4.55
C ALA A 448 31.46 15.90 -4.00
N THR A 449 31.02 14.76 -4.55
CA THR A 449 31.41 13.41 -4.12
C THR A 449 32.02 12.57 -5.25
N PRO A 450 33.15 12.99 -5.87
CA PRO A 450 33.73 12.34 -7.07
C PRO A 450 34.37 10.96 -6.82
N LYS A 451 34.05 10.32 -5.68
CA LYS A 451 34.39 8.93 -5.36
C LYS A 451 33.19 7.97 -5.43
N THR A 452 31.96 8.50 -5.37
CA THR A 452 30.73 7.68 -5.36
C THR A 452 29.90 7.85 -6.63
N ILE A 453 30.04 8.99 -7.33
CA ILE A 453 29.36 9.26 -8.61
C ILE A 453 30.28 9.96 -9.61
N ASN A 454 29.98 9.75 -10.89
CA ASN A 454 30.43 10.51 -12.05
C ASN A 454 29.21 11.00 -12.85
N CYS A 455 29.37 11.92 -13.80
CA CYS A 455 28.29 12.32 -14.72
C CYS A 455 28.85 12.93 -16.02
N ASP A 456 27.96 13.37 -16.92
CA ASP A 456 28.35 14.05 -18.16
C ASP A 456 29.24 15.28 -17.91
N ALA A 457 30.37 15.37 -18.61
CA ALA A 457 31.33 16.47 -18.45
C ALA A 457 30.79 17.83 -18.94
N TYR A 458 29.84 17.81 -19.88
CA TYR A 458 29.15 18.97 -20.42
C TYR A 458 27.68 18.65 -20.59
N ILE A 459 26.84 19.61 -20.23
CA ILE A 459 25.39 19.50 -20.24
C ILE A 459 24.82 20.56 -21.20
N GLU A 460 23.90 20.14 -22.07
CA GLU A 460 23.15 21.01 -22.99
C GLU A 460 21.65 21.01 -22.65
N THR A 461 21.00 22.14 -22.94
CA THR A 461 19.54 22.29 -22.89
C THR A 461 19.03 23.02 -24.13
N ASP A 462 17.81 22.66 -24.56
CA ASP A 462 17.20 23.14 -25.79
C ASP A 462 16.57 24.54 -25.65
N HIS A 463 15.97 25.03 -26.74
CA HIS A 463 15.24 26.30 -26.79
C HIS A 463 14.03 26.41 -25.85
N GLN A 464 13.59 25.33 -25.22
CA GLN A 464 12.55 25.30 -24.18
C GLN A 464 13.15 25.07 -22.79
N GLY A 465 14.47 25.24 -22.66
CA GLY A 465 15.24 25.05 -21.43
C GLY A 465 15.41 23.58 -21.02
N ARG A 466 15.09 22.60 -21.87
CA ARG A 466 15.03 21.17 -21.48
C ARG A 466 16.27 20.42 -21.93
N GLY A 467 16.80 19.55 -21.08
CA GLY A 467 17.92 18.66 -21.41
C GLY A 467 17.90 17.37 -20.61
N LYS A 468 19.00 16.63 -20.70
CA LYS A 468 19.25 15.39 -19.95
C LYS A 468 20.58 15.47 -19.20
N LEU A 469 20.71 14.69 -18.14
CA LEU A 469 21.96 14.41 -17.44
C LEU A 469 22.02 12.92 -17.12
N ILE A 470 23.09 12.26 -17.53
CA ILE A 470 23.42 10.88 -17.16
C ILE A 470 24.34 10.92 -15.94
N ILE A 471 23.96 10.22 -14.88
CA ILE A 471 24.74 10.03 -13.66
C ILE A 471 25.18 8.57 -13.60
N GLU A 472 26.48 8.36 -13.40
CA GLU A 472 27.16 7.06 -13.27
C GLU A 472 27.50 6.80 -11.80
N SER A 473 27.27 5.57 -11.30
CA SER A 473 27.69 5.19 -9.95
C SER A 473 29.09 4.56 -9.94
N LEU A 474 29.91 5.02 -9.00
CA LEU A 474 31.30 4.57 -8.82
C LEU A 474 31.50 3.71 -7.56
N ALA A 475 30.73 3.99 -6.50
CA ALA A 475 30.77 3.26 -5.23
C ALA A 475 29.48 3.43 -4.43
N ALA A 476 29.09 2.40 -3.68
CA ALA A 476 27.93 2.39 -2.78
C ALA A 476 28.00 3.49 -1.69
N GLY A 477 26.84 3.92 -1.19
CA GLY A 477 26.71 4.97 -0.18
C GLY A 477 25.86 6.14 -0.67
N SER A 478 26.42 7.35 -0.63
CA SER A 478 25.74 8.59 -1.00
C SER A 478 26.58 9.44 -1.96
N GLY A 479 25.89 10.13 -2.87
CA GLY A 479 26.45 11.01 -3.88
C GLY A 479 25.76 12.37 -3.91
N THR A 480 26.49 13.41 -4.31
CA THR A 480 25.97 14.77 -4.43
C THR A 480 26.67 15.51 -5.57
N LEU A 481 25.89 16.09 -6.47
CA LEU A 481 26.37 17.03 -7.49
C LEU A 481 25.48 18.27 -7.53
N PHE A 482 25.94 19.32 -8.20
CA PHE A 482 25.26 20.61 -8.30
C PHE A 482 25.27 21.13 -9.75
N LEU A 483 24.18 21.81 -10.12
CA LEU A 483 24.06 22.56 -11.37
C LEU A 483 24.05 24.07 -11.06
N GLY A 484 24.61 24.89 -11.96
CA GLY A 484 24.70 26.34 -11.77
C GLY A 484 25.41 26.73 -10.47
N GLU A 485 24.91 27.76 -9.79
CA GLU A 485 25.53 28.42 -8.62
C GLU A 485 25.40 27.64 -7.29
N HIS A 486 25.26 26.32 -7.36
CA HIS A 486 25.37 25.37 -6.23
C HIS A 486 24.34 25.52 -5.08
N HIS A 487 23.25 26.28 -5.27
CA HIS A 487 22.25 26.50 -4.22
C HIS A 487 21.41 25.27 -3.83
N ASN A 488 21.13 24.37 -4.77
CA ASN A 488 20.30 23.19 -4.54
C ASN A 488 21.02 21.93 -5.07
N PRO A 489 21.28 20.89 -4.25
CA PRO A 489 21.96 19.68 -4.70
C PRO A 489 21.06 18.82 -5.59
N ILE A 490 21.70 17.93 -6.36
CA ILE A 490 21.12 16.67 -6.83
C ILE A 490 21.73 15.57 -5.96
N GLN A 491 20.88 14.89 -5.21
CA GLN A 491 21.22 13.87 -4.22
C GLN A 491 21.03 12.47 -4.81
N VAL A 492 22.05 11.63 -4.68
CA VAL A 492 22.09 10.29 -5.28
C VAL A 492 22.33 9.26 -4.18
N ARG A 493 21.44 8.28 -4.01
CA ARG A 493 21.66 7.13 -3.12
C ARG A 493 22.20 5.98 -3.94
N ILE A 494 23.43 5.53 -3.68
CA ILE A 494 24.03 4.40 -4.39
C ILE A 494 23.85 3.17 -3.52
N LEU A 495 23.14 2.18 -4.05
CA LEU A 495 22.80 0.94 -3.34
C LEU A 495 24.04 0.04 -3.18
N SER A 496 23.95 -0.94 -2.29
CA SER A 496 25.07 -1.81 -1.92
C SER A 496 25.67 -2.58 -3.11
N ASP A 497 26.96 -2.91 -3.04
CA ASP A 497 27.59 -3.89 -3.93
C ASP A 497 27.27 -5.31 -3.45
N ASP A 498 26.21 -5.87 -4.01
CA ASP A 498 25.67 -7.19 -3.69
C ASP A 498 25.86 -8.21 -4.82
N TRP A 499 26.45 -7.82 -5.96
CA TRP A 499 26.36 -8.56 -7.22
C TRP A 499 26.79 -10.04 -7.13
N HIS A 500 27.79 -10.32 -6.30
CA HIS A 500 28.27 -11.66 -5.96
C HIS A 500 27.20 -12.62 -5.38
N LEU A 501 26.07 -12.10 -4.87
CA LEU A 501 24.95 -12.89 -4.37
C LEU A 501 24.05 -13.44 -5.50
N LEU A 502 24.09 -12.88 -6.72
CA LEU A 502 23.34 -13.44 -7.86
C LEU A 502 23.90 -14.80 -8.31
N ASP A 503 25.21 -14.97 -8.23
CA ASP A 503 25.95 -16.18 -8.62
C ASP A 503 25.71 -17.37 -7.66
N VAL A 504 25.07 -17.12 -6.52
CA VAL A 504 24.64 -18.19 -5.60
C VAL A 504 23.51 -18.98 -6.26
N ALA A 505 23.80 -20.24 -6.59
CA ALA A 505 22.87 -21.17 -7.20
C ALA A 505 21.53 -21.23 -6.44
N ASP A 506 20.42 -21.20 -7.19
CA ASP A 506 19.08 -20.92 -6.66
C ASP A 506 18.73 -21.83 -5.48
N GLU A 507 19.06 -23.13 -5.54
CA GLU A 507 18.76 -24.13 -4.52
C GLU A 507 19.47 -23.93 -3.17
N LYS A 508 20.41 -22.97 -3.08
CA LYS A 508 21.12 -22.58 -1.85
C LYS A 508 20.56 -21.33 -1.19
N VAL A 509 19.59 -20.66 -1.82
CA VAL A 509 18.91 -19.48 -1.26
C VAL A 509 17.75 -19.97 -0.39
N ASP A 510 18.11 -20.47 0.79
CA ASP A 510 17.18 -20.87 1.85
C ASP A 510 16.85 -19.71 2.80
N TYR A 511 16.10 -20.02 3.86
CA TYR A 511 15.72 -19.04 4.88
C TYR A 511 16.93 -18.44 5.61
N ASP A 512 17.90 -19.26 6.03
CA ASP A 512 19.04 -18.80 6.82
C ASP A 512 19.98 -17.93 5.97
N PHE A 513 20.16 -18.28 4.70
CA PHE A 513 20.86 -17.45 3.72
C PHE A 513 20.16 -16.10 3.51
N LEU A 514 18.84 -16.09 3.33
CA LEU A 514 18.07 -14.86 3.11
C LEU A 514 18.01 -13.98 4.37
N TYR A 515 17.95 -14.58 5.57
CA TYR A 515 18.00 -13.86 6.84
C TYR A 515 19.38 -13.21 7.05
N HIS A 516 20.46 -13.96 6.81
CA HIS A 516 21.83 -13.46 7.00
C HIS A 516 22.18 -12.31 6.04
N ASN A 517 21.84 -12.45 4.74
CA ASN A 517 22.27 -11.49 3.70
C ASN A 517 21.27 -10.35 3.45
N VAL A 518 20.02 -10.45 3.93
CA VAL A 518 18.97 -9.45 3.66
C VAL A 518 18.13 -9.10 4.89
N MET A 519 17.37 -10.07 5.43
CA MET A 519 16.28 -9.73 6.35
C MET A 519 16.76 -9.29 7.74
N GLY A 520 17.91 -9.80 8.20
CA GLY A 520 18.49 -9.46 9.50
C GLY A 520 18.75 -7.98 9.68
N TYR A 521 19.28 -7.28 8.66
CA TYR A 521 19.45 -5.82 8.71
C TYR A 521 18.13 -5.09 9.02
N TYR A 522 17.05 -5.48 8.33
CA TYR A 522 15.76 -4.85 8.49
C TYR A 522 15.10 -5.19 9.85
N GLU A 523 15.34 -6.39 10.38
CA GLU A 523 14.90 -6.79 11.72
C GLU A 523 15.60 -5.99 12.84
N LEU A 524 16.88 -5.64 12.65
CA LEU A 524 17.65 -4.84 13.60
C LEU A 524 17.24 -3.36 13.61
N LEU A 525 17.07 -2.70 12.45
CA LEU A 525 16.77 -1.26 12.40
C LEU A 525 15.28 -0.89 12.32
N TYR A 526 14.40 -1.81 11.90
CA TYR A 526 12.97 -1.53 11.73
C TYR A 526 12.08 -2.48 12.56
N PRO A 527 12.21 -2.46 13.91
CA PRO A 527 11.48 -3.35 14.83
C PRO A 527 9.96 -3.32 14.75
N PHE A 528 9.37 -2.36 14.03
CA PHE A 528 7.94 -2.35 13.70
C PHE A 528 7.51 -3.62 12.95
N MET A 529 8.41 -4.28 12.21
CA MET A 529 8.12 -5.55 11.53
C MET A 529 7.69 -6.62 12.54
N ALA A 530 8.52 -6.87 13.56
CA ALA A 530 8.22 -7.83 14.62
C ALA A 530 6.97 -7.46 15.44
N ASP A 531 6.77 -6.19 15.76
CA ASP A 531 5.66 -5.72 16.61
C ASP A 531 4.31 -5.62 15.86
N LYS A 532 4.30 -5.33 14.54
CA LYS A 532 3.08 -4.98 13.79
C LYS A 532 2.85 -5.76 12.49
N VAL A 533 3.75 -6.65 12.10
CA VAL A 533 3.61 -7.49 10.89
C VAL A 533 3.87 -8.97 11.23
N PHE A 534 5.15 -9.37 11.28
CA PHE A 534 5.70 -10.58 11.88
C PHE A 534 7.23 -10.41 11.96
N SER A 535 7.92 -11.10 12.88
CA SER A 535 9.37 -11.05 12.94
C SER A 535 9.97 -11.80 11.76
N MET A 536 10.95 -11.21 11.08
CA MET A 536 11.65 -11.91 10.00
C MET A 536 12.59 -13.01 10.53
N ALA A 537 12.78 -13.10 11.85
CA ALA A 537 13.45 -14.21 12.52
C ALA A 537 12.54 -15.47 12.66
N ASP A 538 11.22 -15.36 12.43
CA ASP A 538 10.28 -16.48 12.44
C ASP A 538 10.31 -17.24 11.10
N LYS A 539 11.22 -18.22 10.95
CA LYS A 539 11.35 -19.07 9.74
C LYS A 539 10.01 -19.52 9.15
N CYS A 540 9.13 -20.10 9.96
CA CYS A 540 7.85 -20.63 9.49
C CYS A 540 6.89 -19.55 8.98
N LYS A 541 7.02 -18.29 9.42
CA LYS A 541 6.31 -17.13 8.86
C LYS A 541 6.93 -16.72 7.53
N CYS A 542 8.25 -16.61 7.45
CA CYS A 542 8.96 -16.29 6.22
C CYS A 542 8.72 -17.32 5.11
N GLU A 543 8.61 -18.62 5.42
CA GLU A 543 8.20 -19.65 4.44
C GLU A 543 6.72 -19.49 4.02
N THR A 544 5.81 -19.28 4.98
CA THR A 544 4.36 -19.11 4.70
C THR A 544 4.06 -17.87 3.84
N TYR A 545 4.80 -16.78 4.03
CA TYR A 545 4.59 -15.49 3.36
C TYR A 545 5.59 -15.20 2.22
N ALA A 546 6.43 -16.16 1.83
CA ALA A 546 7.50 -15.99 0.81
C ALA A 546 7.03 -15.29 -0.49
N ARG A 547 5.83 -15.61 -0.98
CA ARG A 547 5.26 -14.98 -2.19
C ARG A 547 4.92 -13.51 -1.98
N LEU A 548 4.34 -13.16 -0.83
CA LEU A 548 4.02 -11.77 -0.47
C LEU A 548 5.32 -10.96 -0.24
N MET A 549 6.33 -11.58 0.38
CA MET A 549 7.64 -10.95 0.58
C MET A 549 8.28 -10.59 -0.77
N TRP A 550 8.30 -11.50 -1.74
CA TRP A 550 8.74 -11.18 -3.11
C TRP A 550 7.89 -10.06 -3.76
N GLN A 551 6.56 -10.14 -3.72
CA GLN A 551 5.67 -9.14 -4.33
C GLN A 551 5.89 -7.72 -3.78
N MET A 552 6.15 -7.60 -2.47
CA MET A 552 6.41 -6.31 -1.82
C MET A 552 7.84 -5.80 -2.06
N CYS A 553 8.80 -6.71 -2.26
CA CYS A 553 10.23 -6.41 -2.49
C CYS A 553 10.64 -6.28 -3.97
N ASP A 554 9.70 -6.45 -4.91
CA ASP A 554 9.93 -6.34 -6.36
C ASP A 554 10.43 -4.96 -6.79
N PRO A 555 11.62 -4.84 -7.44
CA PRO A 555 12.16 -3.56 -7.90
C PRO A 555 11.23 -2.74 -8.80
N ASN A 556 10.31 -3.38 -9.55
CA ASN A 556 9.31 -2.66 -10.36
C ASN A 556 8.35 -1.82 -9.50
N ASN A 557 8.13 -2.23 -8.25
CA ASN A 557 7.26 -1.54 -7.30
C ASN A 557 7.99 -0.42 -6.53
N ARG A 558 9.28 -0.18 -6.76
CA ARG A 558 10.14 0.74 -5.96
C ARG A 558 9.57 2.15 -5.78
N ASN A 559 8.86 2.68 -6.78
CA ASN A 559 8.18 3.98 -6.74
C ASN A 559 6.76 3.96 -6.11
N LYS A 560 6.22 2.78 -5.81
CA LYS A 560 4.90 2.60 -5.19
C LYS A 560 5.00 2.68 -3.68
N SER A 561 4.03 3.30 -3.02
CA SER A 561 4.11 3.57 -1.57
C SER A 561 4.12 2.31 -0.70
N TYR A 562 3.69 1.16 -1.24
CA TYR A 562 3.70 -0.14 -0.55
C TYR A 562 5.01 -0.93 -0.66
N TYR A 563 6.01 -0.47 -1.42
CA TYR A 563 7.29 -1.16 -1.57
C TYR A 563 8.00 -1.41 -0.24
N MET A 564 8.64 -2.58 -0.14
CA MET A 564 9.48 -2.98 0.97
C MET A 564 10.95 -3.20 0.51
N PRO A 565 11.94 -2.75 1.30
CA PRO A 565 11.79 -1.93 2.50
C PRO A 565 11.25 -0.53 2.16
N SER A 566 10.41 0.04 3.02
CA SER A 566 9.89 1.40 2.81
C SER A 566 10.98 2.48 2.81
N THR A 567 12.21 2.18 3.20
CA THR A 567 13.39 3.05 3.08
C THR A 567 14.08 3.00 1.71
N ARG A 568 13.69 2.07 0.82
CA ARG A 568 14.23 1.88 -0.55
C ARG A 568 15.74 1.57 -0.63
N GLU A 569 16.45 1.41 0.49
CA GLU A 569 17.90 1.13 0.54
C GLU A 569 18.33 -0.29 0.12
N MET A 570 17.38 -1.14 -0.28
CA MET A 570 17.67 -2.47 -0.84
C MET A 570 18.07 -2.38 -2.32
N SER A 571 19.13 -3.09 -2.69
CA SER A 571 19.54 -3.37 -4.07
C SER A 571 18.58 -4.33 -4.75
N SER A 572 18.45 -4.24 -6.08
CA SER A 572 17.69 -5.23 -6.86
C SER A 572 18.28 -6.63 -6.77
N VAL A 573 19.58 -6.78 -6.49
CA VAL A 573 20.20 -8.09 -6.20
C VAL A 573 19.58 -8.73 -4.96
N LYS A 574 19.52 -7.99 -3.84
CA LYS A 574 18.85 -8.47 -2.61
C LYS A 574 17.35 -8.73 -2.84
N SER A 575 16.67 -7.95 -3.68
CA SER A 575 15.30 -8.28 -4.12
C SER A 575 15.20 -9.64 -4.83
N HIS A 576 16.10 -9.93 -5.78
CA HIS A 576 16.06 -11.20 -6.54
C HIS A 576 16.29 -12.44 -5.67
N LEU A 577 16.95 -12.33 -4.52
CA LEU A 577 17.07 -13.44 -3.56
C LEU A 577 15.71 -13.90 -3.03
N PHE A 578 14.74 -13.00 -2.84
CA PHE A 578 13.37 -13.39 -2.47
C PHE A 578 12.67 -14.21 -3.57
N LEU A 579 13.00 -13.98 -4.85
CA LEU A 579 12.46 -14.76 -5.98
C LEU A 579 13.10 -16.16 -6.08
N LYS A 580 14.42 -16.28 -5.82
CA LYS A 580 15.09 -17.58 -5.70
C LYS A 580 14.50 -18.39 -4.54
N TYR A 581 14.40 -17.77 -3.35
CA TYR A 581 13.77 -18.36 -2.16
C TYR A 581 12.31 -18.82 -2.41
N LEU A 582 11.48 -17.96 -3.01
CA LEU A 582 10.11 -18.31 -3.41
C LEU A 582 10.08 -19.53 -4.36
N SER A 583 11.01 -19.59 -5.32
CA SER A 583 11.10 -20.70 -6.28
C SER A 583 11.43 -22.02 -5.57
N ASN A 584 12.33 -22.01 -4.60
CA ASN A 584 12.67 -23.18 -3.77
C ASN A 584 11.46 -23.67 -2.95
N VAL A 585 10.77 -22.75 -2.26
CA VAL A 585 9.56 -23.06 -1.48
C VAL A 585 8.48 -23.70 -2.37
N GLU A 586 8.28 -23.18 -3.57
CA GLU A 586 7.25 -23.65 -4.50
C GLU A 586 7.62 -24.92 -5.30
N GLN A 587 8.91 -25.24 -5.48
CA GLN A 587 9.38 -26.43 -6.21
C GLN A 587 9.05 -27.75 -5.50
N SER A 588 8.73 -27.71 -4.21
CA SER A 588 8.66 -28.85 -3.29
C SER A 588 7.49 -29.87 -3.48
N ALA A 589 6.60 -29.73 -4.48
CA ALA A 589 5.20 -30.22 -4.31
C ALA A 589 4.40 -30.81 -5.54
N ILE A 590 4.98 -31.51 -6.56
CA ILE A 590 4.36 -31.42 -7.93
C ILE A 590 4.66 -32.49 -9.08
N PRO A 591 3.70 -33.32 -9.65
CA PRO A 591 3.73 -33.84 -11.10
C PRO A 591 2.50 -34.58 -11.88
N LYS A 592 2.00 -34.12 -13.08
CA LYS A 592 1.51 -34.86 -14.36
C LYS A 592 0.01 -35.41 -14.70
N PRO A 593 -0.48 -35.57 -16.00
CA PRO A 593 -1.95 -35.56 -16.48
C PRO A 593 -2.50 -36.50 -17.67
N LEU A 594 -3.86 -36.59 -18.00
CA LEU A 594 -4.60 -36.71 -19.35
C LEU A 594 -6.23 -36.87 -19.37
N PRO A 595 -7.06 -36.30 -20.33
CA PRO A 595 -8.55 -35.88 -20.26
C PRO A 595 -9.59 -36.60 -21.22
N ASP A 596 -10.85 -36.15 -21.61
CA ASP A 596 -12.16 -35.57 -21.06
C ASP A 596 -13.27 -35.37 -22.19
N LEU A 597 -14.60 -35.08 -21.96
CA LEU A 597 -15.65 -34.45 -22.89
C LEU A 597 -17.21 -34.40 -22.46
N GLN A 598 -17.83 -33.19 -22.35
CA GLN A 598 -19.19 -32.60 -22.79
C GLN A 598 -20.71 -32.95 -22.44
N GLN A 599 -21.56 -31.86 -22.36
CA GLN A 599 -23.03 -31.60 -22.70
C GLN A 599 -24.25 -31.57 -21.64
N PRO A 600 -25.42 -30.83 -21.83
CA PRO A 600 -26.16 -30.02 -20.77
C PRO A 600 -27.76 -29.98 -20.66
N ILE A 601 -28.39 -29.07 -19.82
CA ILE A 601 -29.79 -28.39 -19.85
C ILE A 601 -30.78 -28.44 -18.58
N THR A 602 -30.68 -27.55 -17.53
CA THR A 602 -31.47 -26.30 -17.11
C THR A 602 -33.01 -26.09 -16.71
N ILE A 603 -33.39 -25.55 -15.48
CA ILE A 603 -34.76 -25.00 -15.00
C ILE A 603 -34.81 -23.96 -13.75
N LYS A 604 -35.79 -23.00 -13.57
CA LYS A 604 -35.87 -21.75 -12.64
C LYS A 604 -36.72 -21.71 -11.28
N GLY A 605 -36.93 -20.52 -10.58
CA GLY A 605 -37.26 -20.33 -9.10
C GLY A 605 -38.14 -19.15 -8.50
N ASP A 606 -38.14 -18.93 -7.14
CA ASP A 606 -38.86 -17.91 -6.26
C ASP A 606 -38.47 -17.95 -4.70
N ILE A 607 -38.56 -16.85 -3.87
CA ILE A 607 -38.55 -16.83 -2.35
C ILE A 607 -39.07 -15.51 -1.62
N LYS A 608 -39.15 -15.41 -0.24
CA LYS A 608 -39.84 -14.32 0.60
C LYS A 608 -39.23 -13.79 1.98
N ASN A 609 -39.90 -13.85 3.17
CA ASN A 609 -39.86 -12.90 4.36
C ASN A 609 -38.73 -13.00 5.46
N LYS A 610 -38.64 -12.20 6.57
CA LYS A 610 -37.46 -12.16 7.53
C LYS A 610 -37.00 -13.52 8.06
N ALA A 611 -37.88 -14.37 8.58
CA ALA A 611 -37.46 -15.69 9.06
C ALA A 611 -37.01 -16.59 7.91
N GLN A 612 -37.64 -16.43 6.74
CA GLN A 612 -37.25 -17.08 5.49
C GLN A 612 -35.95 -16.49 4.91
N LEU A 613 -35.64 -15.21 5.16
CA LEU A 613 -34.45 -14.48 4.76
C LEU A 613 -33.26 -14.92 5.61
N ILE A 614 -33.41 -15.07 6.94
CA ILE A 614 -32.36 -15.66 7.78
C ILE A 614 -32.07 -17.11 7.35
N ALA A 615 -33.10 -17.91 7.06
CA ALA A 615 -32.90 -19.25 6.49
C ALA A 615 -32.16 -19.18 5.15
N LYS A 616 -32.61 -18.35 4.22
CA LYS A 616 -32.02 -18.15 2.89
C LYS A 616 -30.59 -17.56 2.91
N LEU A 617 -30.27 -16.72 3.90
CA LEU A 617 -28.91 -16.20 4.14
C LEU A 617 -27.98 -17.27 4.73
N ARG A 618 -28.48 -18.17 5.58
CA ARG A 618 -27.72 -19.37 5.98
C ARG A 618 -27.54 -20.31 4.78
N ASP A 619 -28.55 -20.46 3.93
CA ASP A 619 -28.43 -21.20 2.68
C ASP A 619 -27.44 -20.53 1.71
N ALA A 620 -27.28 -19.20 1.74
CA ALA A 620 -26.24 -18.47 1.01
C ALA A 620 -24.84 -18.73 1.59
N VAL A 621 -24.65 -18.68 2.92
CA VAL A 621 -23.37 -19.07 3.55
C VAL A 621 -22.96 -20.49 3.17
N ASP A 622 -23.92 -21.42 3.14
CA ASP A 622 -23.69 -22.81 2.71
C ASP A 622 -23.37 -22.91 1.20
N LEU A 623 -23.97 -22.05 0.38
CA LEU A 623 -23.71 -21.97 -1.06
C LEU A 623 -22.25 -21.57 -1.31
N GLU A 624 -21.81 -20.43 -0.78
CA GLU A 624 -20.46 -19.92 -1.06
C GLU A 624 -19.41 -20.84 -0.47
N LEU A 625 -19.62 -21.35 0.77
CA LEU A 625 -18.74 -22.35 1.38
C LEU A 625 -18.61 -23.59 0.49
N SER A 626 -19.71 -24.08 -0.08
CA SER A 626 -19.70 -25.26 -0.93
C SER A 626 -19.10 -24.99 -2.31
N ILE A 627 -19.19 -23.77 -2.84
CA ILE A 627 -18.59 -23.36 -4.13
C ILE A 627 -17.09 -23.09 -3.98
N MET A 628 -16.69 -22.25 -3.04
CA MET A 628 -15.31 -21.98 -2.63
C MET A 628 -14.48 -23.26 -2.50
N LEU A 629 -15.01 -24.26 -1.79
CA LEU A 629 -14.33 -25.53 -1.57
C LEU A 629 -14.16 -26.34 -2.86
N GLN A 630 -15.07 -26.23 -3.84
CA GLN A 630 -14.91 -26.83 -5.16
C GLN A 630 -13.85 -26.11 -5.99
N TYR A 631 -13.82 -24.77 -5.97
CA TYR A 631 -12.76 -23.98 -6.63
C TYR A 631 -11.38 -24.33 -6.07
N LEU A 632 -11.22 -24.37 -4.73
CA LEU A 632 -9.98 -24.81 -4.09
C LEU A 632 -9.58 -26.22 -4.51
N TYR A 633 -10.51 -27.18 -4.47
CA TYR A 633 -10.22 -28.57 -4.83
C TYR A 633 -9.74 -28.71 -6.28
N SER A 634 -10.47 -28.09 -7.22
CA SER A 634 -10.11 -28.14 -8.64
C SER A 634 -8.82 -27.36 -8.93
N ALA A 635 -8.58 -26.20 -8.31
CA ALA A 635 -7.35 -25.45 -8.49
C ALA A 635 -6.12 -26.16 -7.87
N TYR A 636 -6.28 -26.87 -6.76
CA TYR A 636 -5.21 -27.70 -6.21
C TYR A 636 -4.93 -28.96 -7.04
N SER A 637 -5.92 -29.46 -7.80
CA SER A 637 -5.72 -30.55 -8.76
C SER A 637 -4.89 -30.15 -9.99
N LEU A 638 -4.84 -28.85 -10.34
CA LEU A 638 -3.89 -28.34 -11.32
C LEU A 638 -2.48 -28.35 -10.71
N PRO A 639 -1.43 -28.91 -11.34
CA PRO A 639 -0.08 -28.86 -10.80
C PRO A 639 0.43 -27.41 -10.63
N THR A 640 1.35 -27.20 -9.67
CA THR A 640 2.13 -25.97 -9.52
C THR A 640 3.19 -25.85 -10.63
N TYR A 641 3.71 -24.65 -10.88
CA TYR A 641 4.59 -24.33 -12.02
C TYR A 641 5.74 -25.33 -12.28
N ALA A 642 6.52 -25.72 -11.26
CA ALA A 642 7.64 -26.64 -11.48
C ALA A 642 7.26 -28.13 -11.71
N ALA A 643 6.00 -28.54 -11.49
CA ALA A 643 5.50 -29.78 -12.10
C ALA A 643 5.42 -29.61 -13.59
N GLY A 644 4.89 -28.45 -14.03
CA GLY A 644 4.84 -28.03 -15.42
C GLY A 644 6.23 -28.07 -16.06
N GLU A 645 7.25 -27.60 -15.35
CA GLU A 645 8.64 -27.73 -15.82
C GLU A 645 9.08 -29.20 -15.87
N GLN A 646 8.85 -30.01 -14.83
CA GLN A 646 9.12 -31.46 -14.91
C GLN A 646 8.33 -32.15 -16.04
N LEU A 647 7.13 -31.66 -16.36
CA LEU A 647 6.20 -32.14 -17.37
C LEU A 647 6.72 -31.88 -18.78
N VAL A 648 7.17 -30.65 -19.03
CA VAL A 648 7.89 -30.24 -20.25
C VAL A 648 9.19 -31.05 -20.37
N ASN A 649 9.96 -31.16 -19.29
CA ASN A 649 11.22 -31.92 -19.24
C ASN A 649 11.05 -33.43 -19.50
N SER A 650 9.85 -33.98 -19.42
CA SER A 650 9.55 -35.37 -19.83
C SER A 650 8.66 -35.48 -21.06
N GLY A 651 8.51 -34.42 -21.85
CA GLY A 651 7.67 -34.40 -23.06
C GLY A 651 6.19 -34.71 -22.85
N ARG A 652 5.66 -34.53 -21.62
CA ARG A 652 4.24 -34.75 -21.30
C ARG A 652 3.40 -33.48 -21.35
N TRP A 653 4.02 -32.30 -21.35
CA TRP A 653 3.42 -31.02 -21.77
C TRP A 653 4.35 -30.29 -22.75
N THR A 654 3.82 -29.30 -23.46
CA THR A 654 4.61 -28.23 -24.11
C THR A 654 4.80 -27.03 -23.16
N GLN A 655 5.74 -26.14 -23.49
CA GLN A 655 5.94 -24.88 -22.73
C GLN A 655 4.70 -23.98 -22.77
N GLU A 656 3.91 -24.05 -23.84
CA GLU A 656 2.65 -23.33 -24.00
C GLU A 656 1.58 -23.88 -23.04
N GLN A 657 1.50 -25.21 -22.91
CA GLN A 657 0.59 -25.87 -21.96
C GLN A 657 0.95 -25.55 -20.50
N LEU A 658 2.24 -25.51 -20.16
CA LEU A 658 2.72 -24.96 -18.88
C LEU A 658 2.27 -23.50 -18.67
N THR A 659 2.39 -22.66 -19.71
CA THR A 659 2.00 -21.24 -19.65
C THR A 659 0.48 -21.07 -19.49
N LEU A 660 -0.33 -21.93 -20.10
CA LEU A 660 -1.79 -21.95 -19.88
C LEU A 660 -2.15 -22.28 -18.43
N VAL A 661 -1.55 -23.31 -17.83
CA VAL A 661 -1.92 -23.78 -16.48
C VAL A 661 -1.36 -22.88 -15.37
N ASN A 662 -0.13 -22.39 -15.50
CA ASN A 662 0.59 -21.71 -14.43
C ASN A 662 1.13 -20.30 -14.79
N GLY A 663 0.93 -19.83 -16.01
CA GLY A 663 1.45 -18.55 -16.48
C GLY A 663 2.93 -18.60 -16.87
N THR A 664 3.50 -17.43 -17.16
CA THR A 664 4.92 -17.31 -17.54
C THR A 664 5.85 -17.53 -16.35
N LYS A 665 7.18 -17.58 -16.55
CA LYS A 665 8.13 -17.57 -15.42
C LYS A 665 7.98 -16.31 -14.55
N ASP A 666 7.54 -15.19 -15.14
CA ASP A 666 7.11 -13.99 -14.42
C ASP A 666 5.64 -14.13 -13.98
N ARG A 667 5.45 -14.83 -12.86
CA ARG A 667 4.13 -15.10 -12.24
C ARG A 667 3.54 -13.90 -11.48
N ARG A 668 4.01 -12.67 -11.76
CA ARG A 668 3.40 -11.43 -11.26
C ARG A 668 2.26 -10.93 -12.15
N LYS A 669 2.29 -11.24 -13.45
CA LYS A 669 1.39 -10.65 -14.47
C LYS A 669 0.39 -11.63 -15.07
N GLU A 670 0.79 -12.89 -15.26
CA GLU A 670 -0.13 -13.98 -15.64
C GLU A 670 0.18 -15.19 -14.75
N SER A 671 -0.81 -15.64 -13.99
CA SER A 671 -0.70 -16.77 -13.04
C SER A 671 -1.29 -18.09 -13.60
N GLY A 672 -1.69 -18.08 -14.88
CA GLY A 672 -2.38 -19.18 -15.55
C GLY A 672 -3.74 -19.54 -14.96
N TRP A 673 -4.33 -20.63 -15.44
CA TRP A 673 -5.62 -21.14 -14.96
C TRP A 673 -5.60 -21.45 -13.46
N ARG A 674 -4.49 -21.98 -12.92
CA ARG A 674 -4.37 -22.27 -11.47
C ARG A 674 -4.41 -21.00 -10.62
N GLY A 675 -3.81 -19.89 -11.09
CA GLY A 675 -3.89 -18.62 -10.40
C GLY A 675 -5.32 -18.06 -10.37
N ALA A 676 -5.94 -17.94 -11.55
CA ALA A 676 -7.28 -17.37 -11.68
C ALA A 676 -8.34 -18.10 -10.83
N ILE A 677 -8.28 -19.43 -10.73
CA ILE A 677 -9.26 -20.19 -9.92
C ILE A 677 -8.92 -20.11 -8.41
N LEU A 678 -7.64 -19.97 -8.02
CA LEU A 678 -7.28 -19.69 -6.63
C LEU A 678 -7.68 -18.29 -6.20
N GLU A 679 -7.60 -17.30 -7.10
CA GLU A 679 -8.10 -15.95 -6.87
C GLU A 679 -9.62 -15.95 -6.68
N ILE A 680 -10.38 -16.61 -7.58
CA ILE A 680 -11.84 -16.77 -7.44
C ILE A 680 -12.17 -17.51 -6.13
N ALA A 681 -11.42 -18.55 -5.77
CA ALA A 681 -11.58 -19.21 -4.48
C ALA A 681 -11.28 -18.31 -3.26
N HIS A 682 -10.47 -17.25 -3.41
CA HIS A 682 -10.32 -16.22 -2.38
C HIS A 682 -11.45 -15.18 -2.45
N GLU A 683 -12.01 -14.94 -3.63
CA GLU A 683 -13.17 -14.06 -3.80
C GLU A 683 -14.41 -14.63 -3.10
N GLU A 684 -14.68 -15.94 -3.26
CA GLU A 684 -15.75 -16.64 -2.51
C GLU A 684 -15.56 -16.61 -0.97
N MET A 685 -14.31 -16.61 -0.46
CA MET A 685 -14.05 -16.48 0.99
C MET A 685 -14.59 -15.16 1.53
N ILE A 686 -14.61 -14.12 0.69
CA ILE A 686 -15.14 -12.79 1.05
C ILE A 686 -16.65 -12.85 1.04
N HIS A 687 -17.26 -13.47 0.02
CA HIS A 687 -18.71 -13.58 -0.11
C HIS A 687 -19.28 -14.32 1.11
N TYR A 688 -18.71 -15.47 1.45
CA TYR A 688 -18.98 -16.23 2.68
C TYR A 688 -18.93 -15.38 3.97
N LEU A 689 -17.95 -14.46 4.09
CA LEU A 689 -17.81 -13.56 5.23
C LEU A 689 -18.81 -12.38 5.19
N VAL A 690 -19.06 -11.81 4.02
CA VAL A 690 -19.98 -10.68 3.80
C VAL A 690 -21.43 -11.10 4.08
N ILE A 691 -21.86 -12.28 3.64
CA ILE A 691 -23.17 -12.84 3.99
C ILE A 691 -23.27 -13.13 5.49
N ASN A 692 -22.19 -13.60 6.12
CA ASN A 692 -22.12 -13.73 7.58
C ASN A 692 -22.27 -12.37 8.29
N ASN A 693 -21.75 -11.27 7.73
CA ASN A 693 -21.97 -9.92 8.24
C ASN A 693 -23.45 -9.51 8.16
N ILE A 694 -24.16 -9.84 7.07
CA ILE A 694 -25.62 -9.60 6.94
C ILE A 694 -26.41 -10.44 7.97
N LEU A 695 -26.01 -11.69 8.25
CA LEU A 695 -26.61 -12.49 9.34
C LEU A 695 -26.38 -11.81 10.70
N MET A 696 -25.15 -11.44 11.02
CA MET A 696 -24.80 -10.83 12.31
C MET A 696 -25.45 -9.46 12.53
N SER A 697 -25.69 -8.69 11.46
CA SER A 697 -26.43 -7.42 11.54
C SER A 697 -27.94 -7.60 11.77
N LEU A 698 -28.47 -8.83 11.61
CA LEU A 698 -29.86 -9.20 11.89
C LEU A 698 -30.06 -9.85 13.27
N ASP A 699 -29.03 -9.80 14.13
CA ASP A 699 -28.89 -10.39 15.47
C ASP A 699 -28.67 -11.92 15.53
N GLU A 700 -28.27 -12.55 14.42
CA GLU A 700 -27.81 -13.95 14.41
C GLU A 700 -26.33 -14.08 14.84
N PRO A 701 -25.89 -15.23 15.41
CA PRO A 701 -24.47 -15.50 15.59
C PRO A 701 -23.78 -15.82 14.26
N PHE A 702 -22.45 -15.66 14.20
CA PHE A 702 -21.63 -16.14 13.08
C PHE A 702 -21.91 -17.63 12.79
N TYR A 703 -22.24 -17.92 11.53
CA TYR A 703 -22.59 -19.25 11.06
C TYR A 703 -21.40 -19.83 10.27
N PRO A 704 -20.78 -20.94 10.72
CA PRO A 704 -19.63 -21.54 10.05
C PRO A 704 -19.97 -22.21 8.70
N GLY A 705 -21.27 -22.30 8.37
CA GLY A 705 -21.79 -23.03 7.23
C GLY A 705 -21.72 -24.56 7.35
N GLU A 706 -22.50 -25.22 6.51
CA GLU A 706 -22.47 -26.66 6.27
C GLU A 706 -22.06 -26.94 4.81
N PRO A 707 -20.97 -27.70 4.56
CA PRO A 707 -20.58 -28.05 3.19
C PRO A 707 -21.55 -29.07 2.55
N ILE A 708 -22.41 -28.61 1.64
CA ILE A 708 -23.50 -29.38 1.02
C ILE A 708 -23.10 -29.82 -0.41
N PHE A 709 -23.26 -31.12 -0.70
CA PHE A 709 -22.83 -31.74 -1.97
C PHE A 709 -23.82 -32.77 -2.51
N GLY A 710 -23.69 -33.09 -3.80
CA GLY A 710 -24.49 -34.07 -4.52
C GLY A 710 -25.98 -33.75 -4.50
N GLN A 711 -26.82 -34.78 -4.29
CA GLN A 711 -28.27 -34.63 -4.25
C GLN A 711 -28.73 -33.61 -3.19
N ALA A 712 -28.07 -33.53 -2.02
CA ALA A 712 -28.45 -32.59 -0.97
C ALA A 712 -28.30 -31.12 -1.41
N ALA A 713 -27.32 -30.81 -2.26
CA ALA A 713 -27.14 -29.45 -2.78
C ALA A 713 -28.21 -29.10 -3.82
N LYS A 714 -28.59 -30.08 -4.66
CA LYS A 714 -29.71 -29.96 -5.59
C LYS A 714 -31.04 -29.75 -4.87
N ASP A 715 -31.29 -30.53 -3.81
CA ASP A 715 -32.50 -30.43 -2.99
C ASP A 715 -32.58 -29.10 -2.23
N LYS A 716 -31.43 -28.57 -1.78
CA LYS A 716 -31.34 -27.33 -0.99
C LYS A 716 -31.34 -26.05 -1.84
N PHE A 717 -30.44 -25.95 -2.81
CA PHE A 717 -30.25 -24.72 -3.60
C PHE A 717 -31.16 -24.64 -4.83
N GLY A 718 -31.73 -25.78 -5.27
CA GLY A 718 -32.58 -25.85 -6.47
C GLY A 718 -31.84 -25.65 -7.80
N LEU A 719 -30.50 -25.73 -7.77
CA LEU A 719 -29.64 -25.60 -8.95
C LEU A 719 -29.63 -26.91 -9.76
N ASP A 720 -29.47 -26.81 -11.07
CA ASP A 720 -29.43 -27.93 -12.02
C ASP A 720 -28.06 -28.63 -12.09
N THR A 721 -27.03 -28.02 -11.49
CA THR A 721 -25.62 -28.40 -11.59
C THR A 721 -25.16 -29.19 -10.35
N GLU A 722 -24.39 -30.27 -10.51
CA GLU A 722 -23.93 -31.10 -9.38
C GLU A 722 -22.84 -30.39 -8.55
N PHE A 723 -23.01 -30.37 -7.23
CA PHE A 723 -21.98 -29.94 -6.29
C PHE A 723 -21.10 -31.13 -5.90
N SER A 724 -19.80 -31.04 -6.18
CA SER A 724 -18.86 -32.17 -6.09
C SER A 724 -17.41 -31.71 -6.13
N PHE A 725 -16.55 -32.34 -5.31
CA PHE A 725 -15.10 -32.21 -5.39
C PHE A 725 -14.60 -33.08 -6.54
N GLU A 726 -14.09 -32.46 -7.60
CA GLU A 726 -13.57 -33.13 -8.80
C GLU A 726 -12.33 -32.39 -9.33
N PRO A 727 -11.38 -33.10 -9.97
CA PRO A 727 -10.24 -32.45 -10.60
C PRO A 727 -10.68 -31.55 -11.76
N PHE A 728 -9.87 -30.53 -12.05
CA PHE A 728 -10.13 -29.61 -13.15
C PHE A 728 -10.18 -30.35 -14.49
N SER A 729 -11.19 -30.04 -15.29
CA SER A 729 -11.52 -30.64 -16.58
C SER A 729 -12.38 -29.64 -17.39
N GLU A 730 -12.63 -29.90 -18.68
CA GLU A 730 -13.57 -29.08 -19.48
C GLU A 730 -14.97 -29.13 -18.83
N HIS A 731 -15.38 -30.31 -18.35
CA HIS A 731 -16.63 -30.47 -17.63
C HIS A 731 -16.72 -29.57 -16.38
N ILE A 732 -15.68 -29.54 -15.55
CA ILE A 732 -15.70 -28.77 -14.30
C ILE A 732 -15.60 -27.27 -14.54
N ILE A 733 -14.78 -26.78 -15.49
CA ILE A 733 -14.78 -25.34 -15.83
C ILE A 733 -16.10 -24.89 -16.45
N ALA A 734 -16.77 -25.74 -17.24
CA ALA A 734 -18.10 -25.44 -17.77
C ALA A 734 -19.16 -25.36 -16.64
N LYS A 735 -19.09 -26.25 -15.64
CA LYS A 735 -19.91 -26.20 -14.41
C LYS A 735 -19.66 -24.91 -13.60
N PHE A 736 -18.41 -24.47 -13.51
CA PHE A 736 -18.04 -23.22 -12.85
C PHE A 736 -18.60 -21.99 -13.59
N VAL A 737 -18.45 -21.91 -14.92
CA VAL A 737 -19.12 -20.88 -15.75
C VAL A 737 -20.65 -20.90 -15.61
N ARG A 738 -21.23 -22.07 -15.30
CA ARG A 738 -22.68 -22.23 -15.07
C ARG A 738 -23.12 -21.80 -13.67
N PHE A 739 -22.29 -21.92 -12.63
CA PHE A 739 -22.55 -21.34 -11.31
C PHE A 739 -22.64 -19.81 -11.41
N GLU A 740 -21.57 -19.18 -11.93
CA GLU A 740 -21.41 -17.72 -12.08
C GLU A 740 -22.30 -17.08 -13.17
N TRP A 741 -23.36 -17.74 -13.64
CA TRP A 741 -24.08 -17.29 -14.82
C TRP A 741 -24.90 -15.99 -14.57
N PRO A 742 -24.59 -14.87 -15.26
CA PRO A 742 -25.18 -13.56 -14.98
C PRO A 742 -26.69 -13.46 -15.18
N HIS A 743 -27.37 -12.69 -14.32
CA HIS A 743 -28.82 -12.45 -14.38
C HIS A 743 -29.28 -11.78 -15.68
N PHE A 744 -28.47 -10.88 -16.22
CA PHE A 744 -28.77 -10.12 -17.44
C PHE A 744 -28.54 -10.91 -18.74
N PHE A 745 -27.97 -12.12 -18.66
CA PHE A 745 -28.06 -13.09 -19.76
C PHE A 745 -29.21 -14.05 -19.50
N THR A 746 -29.88 -14.50 -20.57
CA THR A 746 -30.95 -15.49 -20.48
C THR A 746 -30.39 -16.84 -20.03
N SER A 747 -30.26 -17.04 -18.72
CA SER A 747 -30.15 -18.39 -18.18
C SER A 747 -31.45 -19.13 -18.48
N VAL A 748 -31.30 -20.32 -19.03
CA VAL A 748 -32.23 -21.38 -18.70
C VAL A 748 -31.68 -21.93 -17.37
N GLY A 749 -32.51 -22.13 -16.34
CA GLY A 749 -32.01 -22.54 -15.02
C GLY A 749 -32.06 -21.46 -13.94
N LYS A 750 -32.36 -21.82 -12.68
CA LYS A 750 -32.02 -21.00 -11.50
C LYS A 750 -30.51 -20.76 -11.58
N SER A 751 -30.08 -19.51 -11.61
CA SER A 751 -28.69 -19.15 -11.37
C SER A 751 -28.47 -18.80 -9.91
N ILE A 752 -27.20 -18.65 -9.52
CA ILE A 752 -26.84 -18.02 -8.25
C ILE A 752 -27.34 -16.57 -8.23
N ALA A 753 -27.31 -15.90 -9.39
CA ALA A 753 -27.94 -14.60 -9.58
C ALA A 753 -29.43 -14.56 -9.22
N ASP A 754 -30.22 -15.56 -9.65
CA ASP A 754 -31.63 -15.67 -9.23
C ASP A 754 -31.76 -15.87 -7.71
N PHE A 755 -30.85 -16.67 -7.13
CA PHE A 755 -30.81 -16.97 -5.69
C PHE A 755 -30.47 -15.73 -4.85
N TYR A 756 -29.59 -14.85 -5.34
CA TYR A 756 -29.26 -13.57 -4.69
C TYR A 756 -30.29 -12.47 -4.97
N ASN A 757 -30.87 -12.40 -6.16
CA ASN A 757 -31.99 -11.49 -6.42
C ASN A 757 -33.20 -11.81 -5.53
N GLU A 758 -33.49 -13.11 -5.31
CA GLU A 758 -34.43 -13.61 -4.30
C GLU A 758 -34.14 -13.03 -2.89
N ILE A 759 -32.87 -12.89 -2.49
CA ILE A 759 -32.44 -12.28 -1.20
C ILE A 759 -32.55 -10.74 -1.25
N ARG A 760 -32.11 -10.12 -2.34
CA ARG A 760 -32.05 -8.66 -2.54
C ARG A 760 -33.44 -8.04 -2.48
N VAL A 761 -34.42 -8.66 -3.13
CA VAL A 761 -35.84 -8.27 -3.07
C VAL A 761 -36.34 -8.38 -1.64
N ALA A 762 -36.06 -9.46 -0.93
CA ALA A 762 -36.47 -9.64 0.47
C ALA A 762 -35.88 -8.54 1.39
N VAL A 763 -34.57 -8.26 1.31
CA VAL A 763 -33.93 -7.17 2.08
C VAL A 763 -34.50 -5.80 1.73
N ASN A 764 -35.02 -5.61 0.51
CA ASN A 764 -35.69 -4.38 0.13
C ASN A 764 -37.15 -4.29 0.64
N GLU A 765 -37.93 -5.36 0.55
CA GLU A 765 -39.38 -5.35 0.76
C GLU A 765 -39.82 -5.66 2.19
N ILE A 766 -39.00 -6.30 3.02
CA ILE A 766 -39.34 -6.58 4.42
C ILE A 766 -39.32 -5.26 5.22
N PRO A 767 -40.45 -4.81 5.82
CA PRO A 767 -40.48 -3.64 6.68
C PRO A 767 -39.74 -3.91 8.00
N ASP A 768 -39.19 -2.87 8.60
CA ASP A 768 -38.58 -2.87 9.94
C ASP A 768 -37.51 -3.97 10.16
N LEU A 769 -36.83 -4.37 9.09
CA LEU A 769 -35.80 -5.42 9.07
C LEU A 769 -34.61 -5.12 10.01
N TYR A 770 -34.28 -3.82 10.12
CA TYR A 770 -33.25 -3.22 10.97
C TYR A 770 -33.91 -2.27 11.98
N SER A 771 -33.39 -2.25 13.21
CA SER A 771 -33.85 -1.35 14.28
C SER A 771 -33.19 0.03 14.20
N SER A 772 -33.68 0.99 15.00
CA SER A 772 -33.14 2.35 15.08
C SER A 772 -31.86 2.48 15.92
N GLU A 773 -31.35 1.39 16.50
CA GLU A 773 -30.10 1.37 17.25
C GLU A 773 -29.02 0.64 16.44
N ILE A 774 -27.88 1.30 16.20
CA ILE A 774 -26.82 0.78 15.33
C ILE A 774 -26.17 -0.46 15.99
N SER A 775 -26.57 -1.65 15.54
CA SER A 775 -26.06 -2.93 16.03
C SER A 775 -24.64 -3.19 15.50
N LYS A 776 -23.62 -2.69 16.21
CA LYS A 776 -22.19 -2.98 15.97
C LYS A 776 -21.82 -4.42 16.38
N LYS A 777 -22.48 -5.40 15.75
CA LYS A 777 -22.26 -6.85 15.91
C LYS A 777 -21.65 -7.49 14.65
N GLY A 778 -21.79 -6.88 13.48
CA GLY A 778 -20.98 -7.21 12.31
C GLY A 778 -19.49 -6.95 12.56
N GLY A 779 -18.61 -7.68 11.87
CA GLY A 779 -17.17 -7.47 11.94
C GLY A 779 -16.67 -6.40 10.97
N GLU A 780 -15.60 -5.68 11.35
CA GLU A 780 -14.81 -4.83 10.44
C GLU A 780 -14.03 -5.69 9.43
N HIS A 781 -14.54 -5.80 8.20
CA HIS A 781 -13.95 -6.62 7.13
C HIS A 781 -13.03 -5.77 6.24
N HIS A 782 -11.87 -5.39 6.80
CA HIS A 782 -10.81 -4.56 6.20
C HIS A 782 -10.00 -5.21 5.06
N LEU A 783 -10.65 -5.98 4.19
CA LEU A 783 -9.97 -6.91 3.31
C LEU A 783 -10.77 -7.16 2.01
N PHE A 784 -10.06 -7.07 0.88
CA PHE A 784 -10.44 -7.56 -0.45
C PHE A 784 -11.51 -6.80 -1.28
N LEU A 785 -11.54 -5.47 -1.26
CA LEU A 785 -12.23 -4.71 -2.32
C LEU A 785 -11.48 -4.80 -3.65
N ASN A 786 -12.17 -4.99 -4.78
CA ASN A 786 -11.56 -4.85 -6.10
C ASN A 786 -11.14 -3.38 -6.35
N GLU A 787 -10.26 -3.14 -7.33
CA GLU A 787 -9.64 -1.82 -7.51
C GLU A 787 -10.66 -0.70 -7.77
N ILE A 788 -11.67 -0.98 -8.61
CA ILE A 788 -12.66 0.00 -9.04
C ILE A 788 -13.47 0.48 -7.84
N ILE A 789 -13.98 -0.44 -7.01
CA ILE A 789 -14.77 -0.11 -5.83
C ILE A 789 -13.89 0.49 -4.72
N ASN A 790 -12.65 0.01 -4.55
CA ASN A 790 -11.68 0.59 -3.62
C ASN A 790 -11.31 2.04 -3.99
N ARG A 791 -11.12 2.36 -5.28
CA ARG A 791 -10.81 3.72 -5.76
C ARG A 791 -11.98 4.68 -5.54
N ALA A 792 -13.23 4.19 -5.63
CA ALA A 792 -14.43 4.98 -5.37
C ALA A 792 -14.66 5.21 -3.86
N TYR A 793 -14.38 4.21 -3.01
CA TYR A 793 -14.73 4.20 -1.59
C TYR A 793 -13.55 3.78 -0.68
N PRO A 794 -12.40 4.48 -0.69
CA PRO A 794 -11.18 4.07 0.02
C PRO A 794 -11.30 4.09 1.56
N HIS A 795 -12.42 4.59 2.09
CA HIS A 795 -12.73 4.66 3.52
C HIS A 795 -13.66 3.53 4.02
N TYR A 796 -14.27 2.72 3.15
CA TYR A 796 -15.33 1.78 3.55
C TYR A 796 -14.77 0.48 4.16
N GLN A 797 -15.45 -0.04 5.20
CA GLN A 797 -14.94 -1.10 6.09
C GLN A 797 -15.76 -2.40 6.07
N PHE A 798 -16.77 -2.49 5.18
CA PHE A 798 -17.73 -3.61 5.09
C PHE A 798 -18.49 -3.94 6.40
N GLU A 799 -18.57 -2.99 7.34
CA GLU A 799 -19.57 -3.06 8.40
C GLU A 799 -20.97 -3.06 7.77
N VAL A 800 -21.79 -4.07 8.10
CA VAL A 800 -23.23 -4.07 7.81
C VAL A 800 -23.96 -3.80 9.12
N TYR A 801 -24.80 -2.78 9.14
CA TYR A 801 -25.59 -2.37 10.31
C TYR A 801 -26.96 -1.77 9.96
N ASP A 802 -27.25 -1.55 8.68
CA ASP A 802 -28.52 -1.01 8.18
C ASP A 802 -28.89 -1.60 6.80
N LYS A 803 -30.05 -1.20 6.29
CA LYS A 803 -30.54 -1.64 4.97
C LYS A 803 -29.64 -1.21 3.81
N ALA A 804 -28.97 -0.05 3.90
CA ALA A 804 -28.16 0.48 2.80
C ALA A 804 -26.84 -0.29 2.65
N THR A 805 -26.14 -0.50 3.77
CA THR A 805 -24.94 -1.34 3.88
C THR A 805 -25.24 -2.79 3.52
N ALA A 806 -26.42 -3.32 3.89
CA ALA A 806 -26.82 -4.69 3.52
C ALA A 806 -27.13 -4.87 2.03
N LEU A 807 -27.74 -3.89 1.37
CA LEU A 807 -27.95 -3.93 -0.08
C LEU A 807 -26.62 -3.80 -0.83
N PHE A 808 -25.74 -2.88 -0.42
CA PHE A 808 -24.38 -2.76 -0.98
C PHE A 808 -23.56 -4.05 -0.83
N ALA A 809 -23.70 -4.74 0.30
CA ALA A 809 -23.06 -6.04 0.54
C ALA A 809 -23.55 -7.14 -0.42
N ILE A 810 -24.84 -7.18 -0.76
CA ILE A 810 -25.39 -8.14 -1.75
C ILE A 810 -24.96 -7.76 -3.16
N ASP A 811 -25.05 -6.47 -3.51
CA ASP A 811 -24.66 -5.95 -4.83
C ASP A 811 -23.18 -6.26 -5.10
N PHE A 812 -22.29 -6.03 -4.12
CA PHE A 812 -20.86 -6.38 -4.19
C PHE A 812 -20.59 -7.86 -4.48
N VAL A 813 -21.33 -8.79 -3.85
CA VAL A 813 -21.20 -10.24 -4.09
C VAL A 813 -21.59 -10.56 -5.54
N THR A 814 -22.78 -10.11 -5.97
CA THR A 814 -23.26 -10.37 -7.34
C THR A 814 -22.40 -9.70 -8.42
N GLU A 815 -21.89 -8.48 -8.19
CA GLU A 815 -21.02 -7.79 -9.14
C GLU A 815 -19.67 -8.49 -9.34
N GLN A 816 -19.16 -9.24 -8.35
CA GLN A 816 -17.92 -10.01 -8.50
C GLN A 816 -18.13 -11.32 -9.25
N GLY A 817 -19.18 -12.08 -8.95
CA GLY A 817 -19.52 -13.30 -9.68
C GLY A 817 -19.86 -13.01 -11.15
N GLU A 818 -20.79 -12.07 -11.36
CA GLU A 818 -21.46 -11.86 -12.64
C GLU A 818 -20.88 -10.69 -13.46
N GLY A 819 -20.46 -9.61 -12.79
CA GLY A 819 -20.30 -8.28 -13.35
C GLY A 819 -21.60 -7.45 -13.23
N ALA A 820 -21.52 -6.11 -13.24
CA ALA A 820 -22.71 -5.27 -13.04
C ALA A 820 -23.64 -5.23 -14.28
N SER A 821 -23.08 -5.28 -15.48
CA SER A 821 -23.80 -5.42 -16.76
C SER A 821 -22.81 -5.80 -17.88
N ALA A 822 -23.29 -6.22 -19.05
CA ALA A 822 -22.41 -6.58 -20.17
C ALA A 822 -21.55 -5.42 -20.72
N ASP A 823 -21.96 -4.17 -20.49
CA ASP A 823 -21.24 -2.95 -20.91
C ASP A 823 -20.37 -2.34 -19.78
N SER A 824 -20.34 -2.96 -18.60
CA SER A 824 -19.64 -2.46 -17.41
C SER A 824 -18.17 -2.90 -17.38
N PRO A 825 -17.20 -2.04 -17.01
CA PRO A 825 -15.79 -2.43 -16.87
C PRO A 825 -15.54 -3.57 -15.86
N GLN A 826 -16.42 -3.73 -14.87
CA GLN A 826 -16.39 -4.83 -13.90
C GLN A 826 -16.63 -6.20 -14.57
N PHE A 827 -17.32 -6.26 -15.72
CA PHE A 827 -17.67 -7.50 -16.39
C PHE A 827 -16.44 -8.28 -16.88
N GLU A 828 -15.40 -7.63 -17.41
CA GLU A 828 -14.16 -8.31 -17.80
C GLU A 828 -13.37 -8.88 -16.61
N LEU A 829 -13.66 -8.40 -15.39
CA LEU A 829 -13.03 -8.84 -14.14
C LEU A 829 -13.86 -9.90 -13.38
N SER A 830 -15.10 -10.17 -13.79
CA SER A 830 -16.01 -11.06 -13.05
C SER A 830 -15.60 -12.53 -13.10
N HIS A 831 -16.05 -13.32 -12.13
CA HIS A 831 -15.78 -14.75 -12.06
C HIS A 831 -16.25 -15.42 -13.36
N PHE A 832 -17.46 -15.09 -13.83
CA PHE A 832 -18.02 -15.57 -15.08
C PHE A 832 -17.06 -15.43 -16.26
N ASN A 833 -16.57 -14.22 -16.56
CA ASN A 833 -15.72 -14.00 -17.73
C ASN A 833 -14.31 -14.58 -17.56
N ARG A 834 -13.74 -14.56 -16.35
CA ARG A 834 -12.45 -15.21 -16.08
C ARG A 834 -12.53 -16.73 -16.28
N LEU A 835 -13.56 -17.38 -15.75
CA LEU A 835 -13.80 -18.82 -15.97
C LEU A 835 -14.13 -19.14 -17.45
N ARG A 836 -14.90 -18.28 -18.11
CA ARG A 836 -15.25 -18.39 -19.53
C ARG A 836 -14.03 -18.20 -20.45
N ALA A 837 -13.07 -17.35 -20.06
CA ALA A 837 -11.80 -17.20 -20.76
C ALA A 837 -10.92 -18.44 -20.62
N ILE A 838 -10.91 -19.09 -19.44
CA ILE A 838 -10.26 -20.40 -19.25
C ILE A 838 -10.92 -21.46 -20.13
N SER A 839 -12.25 -21.60 -20.07
CA SER A 839 -13.02 -22.55 -20.90
C SER A 839 -12.74 -22.32 -22.40
N LYS A 840 -12.77 -21.07 -22.87
CA LYS A 840 -12.45 -20.73 -24.26
C LYS A 840 -11.00 -21.07 -24.64
N LYS A 841 -10.00 -20.81 -23.76
CA LYS A 841 -8.59 -21.21 -24.00
C LYS A 841 -8.43 -22.74 -24.05
N LEU A 842 -9.25 -23.50 -23.31
CA LEU A 842 -9.21 -24.96 -23.26
C LEU A 842 -9.88 -25.60 -24.50
N THR A 843 -11.12 -25.23 -24.83
CA THR A 843 -11.88 -25.79 -25.96
C THR A 843 -11.30 -25.40 -27.34
N LEU A 844 -10.47 -24.36 -27.41
CA LEU A 844 -9.74 -23.95 -28.62
C LEU A 844 -8.30 -24.52 -28.71
N SER A 845 -7.93 -25.51 -27.89
CA SER A 845 -6.58 -26.08 -27.92
C SER A 845 -6.44 -27.17 -29.00
N ASP A 846 -5.65 -26.90 -30.04
CA ASP A 846 -5.42 -27.83 -31.17
C ASP A 846 -4.77 -29.18 -30.76
N ILE A 847 -4.12 -29.22 -29.59
CA ILE A 847 -3.49 -30.42 -29.02
C ILE A 847 -4.09 -30.68 -27.64
N PRO A 848 -5.03 -31.62 -27.50
CA PRO A 848 -5.64 -31.96 -26.21
C PRO A 848 -4.61 -32.34 -25.16
N PHE A 849 -4.71 -31.73 -23.99
CA PHE A 849 -3.95 -32.08 -22.80
C PHE A 849 -4.85 -31.95 -21.58
N GLU A 850 -4.61 -32.75 -20.53
CA GLU A 850 -5.22 -32.44 -19.24
C GLU A 850 -4.25 -31.54 -18.46
N PRO A 851 -4.79 -30.55 -17.74
CA PRO A 851 -3.99 -29.68 -16.91
C PRO A 851 -3.94 -30.14 -15.44
N ALA A 852 -4.49 -31.30 -15.08
CA ALA A 852 -4.78 -31.73 -13.71
C ALA A 852 -4.21 -33.12 -13.35
N TYR A 853 -4.19 -33.43 -12.05
CA TYR A 853 -3.94 -34.77 -11.51
C TYR A 853 -5.19 -35.66 -11.62
N PRO A 854 -5.03 -37.00 -11.73
CA PRO A 854 -6.16 -37.95 -11.79
C PRO A 854 -6.73 -38.22 -10.39
N VAL A 855 -7.28 -37.20 -9.73
CA VAL A 855 -7.79 -37.32 -8.36
C VAL A 855 -9.16 -38.02 -8.32
N LEU A 856 -9.54 -38.59 -7.17
CA LEU A 856 -10.88 -39.12 -6.90
C LEU A 856 -11.96 -38.01 -6.81
N LYS A 857 -13.16 -38.29 -7.33
CA LYS A 857 -14.36 -37.52 -6.99
C LYS A 857 -14.71 -37.70 -5.50
N ASN A 858 -15.08 -36.63 -4.81
CA ASN A 858 -15.61 -36.65 -3.43
C ASN A 858 -14.83 -37.59 -2.46
N PRO A 859 -13.51 -37.41 -2.24
CA PRO A 859 -12.71 -38.33 -1.43
C PRO A 859 -13.09 -38.25 0.06
N VAL A 860 -13.11 -39.38 0.76
CA VAL A 860 -13.45 -39.46 2.20
C VAL A 860 -12.63 -40.52 2.95
N ILE A 861 -12.45 -40.31 4.26
CA ILE A 861 -11.69 -41.21 5.15
C ILE A 861 -12.51 -42.46 5.54
N SER A 862 -13.83 -42.29 5.64
CA SER A 862 -14.83 -43.32 6.01
C SER A 862 -16.06 -43.22 5.11
N GLU A 863 -16.82 -44.31 4.99
CA GLU A 863 -17.95 -44.43 4.06
C GLU A 863 -18.96 -43.27 4.18
N ARG A 864 -19.30 -42.68 3.02
CA ARG A 864 -20.32 -41.64 2.85
C ARG A 864 -20.98 -41.84 1.49
N LYS A 865 -22.31 -41.76 1.42
CA LYS A 865 -23.07 -41.97 0.17
C LYS A 865 -22.61 -40.97 -0.90
N GLY A 866 -22.32 -41.44 -2.12
CA GLY A 866 -21.85 -40.60 -3.23
C GLY A 866 -20.40 -40.09 -3.11
N CYS A 867 -19.59 -40.71 -2.24
CA CYS A 867 -18.20 -40.34 -1.97
C CYS A 867 -17.28 -41.55 -2.13
N HIS A 868 -16.01 -41.32 -2.48
CA HIS A 868 -15.02 -42.38 -2.68
C HIS A 868 -14.12 -42.52 -1.45
N VAL A 869 -14.11 -43.69 -0.83
CA VAL A 869 -13.25 -43.96 0.34
C VAL A 869 -11.81 -44.14 -0.12
N VAL A 870 -10.91 -43.28 0.35
CA VAL A 870 -9.46 -43.50 0.23
C VAL A 870 -9.11 -44.69 1.11
N THR A 871 -8.42 -45.70 0.55
CA THR A 871 -8.06 -46.95 1.23
C THR A 871 -6.58 -47.04 1.57
N ASP A 872 -5.73 -46.24 0.94
CA ASP A 872 -4.32 -46.10 1.29
C ASP A 872 -4.12 -45.57 2.73
N THR A 873 -3.19 -46.16 3.47
CA THR A 873 -3.01 -45.91 4.91
C THR A 873 -2.40 -44.54 5.19
N ASP A 874 -1.37 -44.15 4.44
CA ASP A 874 -0.61 -42.93 4.69
C ASP A 874 -1.40 -41.71 4.23
N SER A 875 -2.10 -41.81 3.10
CA SER A 875 -3.06 -40.83 2.64
C SER A 875 -4.21 -40.65 3.63
N LYS A 876 -4.77 -41.73 4.19
CA LYS A 876 -5.81 -41.62 5.25
C LYS A 876 -5.29 -40.92 6.50
N ALA A 877 -4.05 -41.19 6.92
CA ALA A 877 -3.44 -40.51 8.06
C ALA A 877 -3.28 -39.00 7.78
N LEU A 878 -2.80 -38.63 6.60
CA LEU A 878 -2.63 -37.22 6.20
C LEU A 878 -3.99 -36.49 6.02
N MET A 879 -5.01 -37.16 5.46
CA MET A 879 -6.39 -36.65 5.41
C MET A 879 -6.99 -36.44 6.80
N THR A 880 -6.65 -37.29 7.78
CA THR A 880 -7.11 -37.15 9.17
C THR A 880 -6.49 -35.92 9.84
N LEU A 881 -5.19 -35.68 9.62
CA LEU A 881 -4.53 -34.45 10.06
C LEU A 881 -5.15 -33.21 9.40
N TYR A 882 -5.35 -33.24 8.07
CA TYR A 882 -6.01 -32.16 7.33
C TYR A 882 -7.40 -31.83 7.90
N GLN A 883 -8.23 -32.84 8.14
CA GLN A 883 -9.57 -32.64 8.72
C GLN A 883 -9.47 -31.96 10.10
N GLY A 884 -8.56 -32.41 10.96
CA GLY A 884 -8.36 -31.80 12.28
C GLY A 884 -7.89 -30.33 12.21
N CYS A 885 -6.96 -30.00 11.31
CA CYS A 885 -6.53 -28.62 11.09
C CYS A 885 -7.64 -27.74 10.48
N HIS A 886 -8.48 -28.29 9.60
CA HIS A 886 -9.63 -27.60 9.01
C HIS A 886 -10.70 -27.31 10.07
N GLU A 887 -11.03 -28.28 10.93
CA GLU A 887 -11.92 -28.08 12.07
C GLU A 887 -11.35 -27.02 13.04
N LEU A 888 -10.05 -27.06 13.34
CA LEU A 888 -9.40 -26.08 14.22
C LEU A 888 -9.50 -24.64 13.68
N MET A 889 -9.28 -24.45 12.38
CA MET A 889 -9.43 -23.15 11.70
C MET A 889 -10.82 -22.54 11.95
N PHE A 890 -11.89 -23.31 11.67
CA PHE A 890 -13.25 -22.84 11.91
C PHE A 890 -13.56 -22.64 13.40
N LYS A 891 -13.02 -23.46 14.32
CA LYS A 891 -13.15 -23.24 15.77
C LYS A 891 -12.52 -21.93 16.22
N MET A 892 -11.35 -21.56 15.67
CA MET A 892 -10.71 -20.26 15.94
C MET A 892 -11.58 -19.09 15.44
N MET A 893 -12.16 -19.19 14.25
CA MET A 893 -13.09 -18.18 13.72
C MET A 893 -14.36 -18.05 14.57
N MET A 894 -15.00 -19.17 14.93
CA MET A 894 -16.19 -19.17 15.79
C MET A 894 -15.89 -18.60 17.18
N GLN A 895 -14.72 -18.91 17.77
CA GLN A 895 -14.30 -18.36 19.06
C GLN A 895 -13.90 -16.87 18.98
N HIS A 896 -13.51 -16.38 17.80
CA HIS A 896 -13.34 -14.94 17.54
C HIS A 896 -14.68 -14.20 17.51
N PHE A 897 -15.64 -14.67 16.70
CA PHE A 897 -16.92 -14.00 16.48
C PHE A 897 -17.93 -14.17 17.64
N ALA A 898 -17.79 -15.20 18.48
CA ALA A 898 -18.60 -15.35 19.70
C ALA A 898 -18.33 -14.28 20.78
N GLN A 899 -17.36 -13.39 20.55
CA GLN A 899 -16.90 -12.37 21.48
C GLN A 899 -17.06 -11.01 20.83
N THR A 900 -17.79 -10.08 21.45
CA THR A 900 -18.08 -8.75 20.87
C THR A 900 -16.80 -8.10 20.34
N THR A 901 -16.82 -7.77 19.04
CA THR A 901 -15.74 -7.08 18.34
C THR A 901 -15.67 -5.63 18.82
N LYS A 902 -14.45 -5.12 19.05
CA LYS A 902 -14.21 -3.71 19.39
C LYS A 902 -13.23 -3.02 18.42
N GLY A 903 -12.92 -3.70 17.32
CA GLY A 903 -12.01 -3.23 16.29
C GLY A 903 -11.71 -4.28 15.23
N SER A 904 -10.98 -3.83 14.20
CA SER A 904 -10.45 -4.55 13.04
C SER A 904 -10.04 -6.01 13.26
N MET A 905 -10.57 -6.90 12.41
CA MET A 905 -10.18 -8.31 12.40
C MET A 905 -8.67 -8.54 12.23
N ARG A 906 -7.93 -7.67 11.51
CA ARG A 906 -6.48 -7.78 11.33
C ARG A 906 -5.69 -7.76 12.65
N ARG A 907 -6.24 -7.15 13.70
CA ARG A 907 -5.60 -7.16 15.04
C ARG A 907 -5.84 -8.47 15.79
N SER A 908 -6.88 -9.23 15.45
CA SER A 908 -7.28 -10.36 16.27
C SER A 908 -6.40 -11.58 16.04
N ARG A 909 -5.70 -11.99 17.09
CA ARG A 909 -4.77 -13.13 17.04
C ARG A 909 -5.45 -14.44 16.66
N LEU A 910 -6.73 -14.63 17.04
CA LEU A 910 -7.53 -15.80 16.61
C LEU A 910 -7.82 -15.82 15.10
N MET A 911 -8.12 -14.66 14.50
CA MET A 911 -8.42 -14.59 13.07
C MET A 911 -7.16 -14.75 12.23
N ASN A 912 -6.07 -14.10 12.64
CA ASN A 912 -4.76 -14.28 12.02
C ASN A 912 -4.31 -15.75 12.11
N ALA A 913 -4.44 -16.40 13.27
CA ALA A 913 -4.16 -17.83 13.43
C ALA A 913 -4.98 -18.72 12.48
N ALA A 914 -6.27 -18.44 12.28
CA ALA A 914 -7.09 -19.17 11.31
C ALA A 914 -6.58 -19.00 9.86
N ILE A 915 -6.20 -17.79 9.47
CA ILE A 915 -5.61 -17.49 8.15
C ILE A 915 -4.26 -18.22 7.99
N ASP A 916 -3.40 -18.20 9.00
CA ASP A 916 -2.12 -18.91 9.01
C ASP A 916 -2.28 -20.44 8.92
N LEU A 917 -3.28 -21.04 9.59
CA LEU A 917 -3.61 -22.46 9.42
C LEU A 917 -4.04 -22.76 7.97
N MET A 918 -4.82 -21.87 7.34
CA MET A 918 -5.27 -22.03 5.96
C MET A 918 -4.11 -21.99 4.96
N THR A 919 -3.21 -21.00 5.08
CA THR A 919 -2.12 -20.76 4.13
C THR A 919 -0.89 -21.63 4.38
N GLY A 920 -0.50 -21.81 5.65
CA GLY A 920 0.72 -22.52 6.05
C GLY A 920 0.55 -24.04 6.25
N ILE A 921 -0.69 -24.54 6.45
CA ILE A 921 -0.98 -25.97 6.66
C ILE A 921 -1.98 -26.52 5.63
N LEU A 922 -3.20 -25.99 5.54
CA LEU A 922 -4.22 -26.60 4.68
C LEU A 922 -3.86 -26.56 3.19
N ARG A 923 -3.26 -25.47 2.72
CA ARG A 923 -2.75 -25.35 1.34
C ARG A 923 -1.66 -26.37 1.00
N PRO A 924 -0.49 -26.46 1.70
CA PRO A 924 0.53 -27.45 1.39
C PRO A 924 0.04 -28.89 1.56
N LEU A 925 -0.73 -29.19 2.62
CA LEU A 925 -1.36 -30.52 2.78
C LEU A 925 -2.29 -30.87 1.61
N SER A 926 -3.06 -29.89 1.09
CA SER A 926 -3.92 -30.13 -0.07
C SER A 926 -3.13 -30.49 -1.32
N VAL A 927 -2.09 -29.70 -1.64
CA VAL A 927 -1.26 -29.93 -2.82
C VAL A 927 -0.52 -31.27 -2.72
N HIS A 928 -0.01 -31.63 -1.53
CA HIS A 928 0.62 -32.95 -1.34
C HIS A 928 -0.39 -34.09 -1.49
N LEU A 929 -1.58 -34.00 -0.88
CA LEU A 929 -2.62 -35.03 -0.98
C LEU A 929 -2.97 -35.36 -2.45
N MET A 930 -3.08 -34.36 -3.34
CA MET A 930 -3.36 -34.57 -4.77
C MET A 930 -2.31 -35.45 -5.51
N THR A 931 -1.15 -35.69 -4.91
CA THR A 931 -0.06 -36.51 -5.47
C THR A 931 0.04 -37.92 -4.87
N LEU A 932 -0.65 -38.19 -3.75
CA LEU A 932 -0.59 -39.46 -3.03
C LEU A 932 -1.58 -40.49 -3.58
N PRO A 933 -1.30 -41.81 -3.49
CA PRO A 933 -2.19 -42.84 -4.03
C PRO A 933 -3.48 -42.96 -3.21
N SER A 934 -4.64 -43.04 -3.86
CA SER A 934 -5.90 -43.24 -3.12
C SER A 934 -6.11 -44.66 -2.58
N GLY A 935 -5.31 -45.62 -3.03
CA GLY A 935 -5.56 -47.06 -2.91
C GLY A 935 -6.52 -47.61 -3.99
N ILE A 936 -7.11 -46.75 -4.82
CA ILE A 936 -7.76 -47.13 -6.09
C ILE A 936 -6.74 -46.96 -7.23
N ALA A 937 -6.58 -47.99 -8.06
CA ALA A 937 -5.60 -48.01 -9.14
C ALA A 937 -5.81 -46.85 -10.12
N GLY A 938 -4.75 -46.10 -10.41
CA GLY A 938 -4.78 -44.95 -11.32
C GLY A 938 -5.51 -43.70 -10.79
N ARG A 939 -5.82 -43.64 -9.48
CA ARG A 939 -6.45 -42.46 -8.86
C ARG A 939 -5.71 -41.98 -7.61
N ASN A 940 -5.56 -40.67 -7.48
CA ASN A 940 -4.90 -40.04 -6.35
C ASN A 940 -5.90 -39.68 -5.23
N ALA A 941 -5.39 -39.61 -3.99
CA ALA A 941 -6.08 -39.05 -2.85
C ALA A 941 -6.23 -37.52 -2.97
N GLY A 942 -6.99 -36.89 -2.08
CA GLY A 942 -7.18 -35.44 -2.07
C GLY A 942 -7.73 -34.96 -0.72
N PRO A 943 -7.85 -33.64 -0.51
CA PRO A 943 -8.54 -33.09 0.65
C PRO A 943 -9.90 -33.76 0.89
N PRO A 944 -10.17 -34.31 2.09
CA PRO A 944 -11.43 -34.98 2.37
C PRO A 944 -12.62 -34.04 2.21
N LEU A 945 -13.71 -34.54 1.60
CA LEU A 945 -14.98 -33.83 1.50
C LEU A 945 -15.51 -33.53 2.92
N PRO A 946 -15.54 -32.25 3.35
CA PRO A 946 -15.73 -31.91 4.76
C PRO A 946 -17.15 -32.21 5.27
N ARG A 947 -17.31 -32.15 6.59
CA ARG A 947 -18.57 -32.37 7.32
C ARG A 947 -18.96 -31.07 8.05
N ALA A 948 -20.25 -30.92 8.35
CA ALA A 948 -20.73 -29.85 9.23
C ALA A 948 -19.99 -29.87 10.57
N LEU A 949 -19.51 -28.71 11.03
CA LEU A 949 -18.75 -28.58 12.27
C LEU A 949 -19.68 -28.54 13.47
N ASN A 950 -19.75 -29.62 14.24
CA ASN A 950 -20.45 -29.64 15.52
C ASN A 950 -19.58 -29.04 16.64
N PHE A 951 -19.54 -27.71 16.69
CA PHE A 951 -18.84 -26.93 17.72
C PHE A 951 -19.73 -25.80 18.22
N LYS A 952 -19.66 -25.50 19.53
CA LYS A 952 -20.14 -24.24 20.11
C LYS A 952 -18.96 -23.54 20.75
N ALA A 953 -18.73 -22.28 20.38
CA ALA A 953 -17.75 -21.42 21.03
C ALA A 953 -18.08 -21.22 22.53
N MET A 954 -17.05 -20.95 23.31
CA MET A 954 -17.17 -20.69 24.75
C MET A 954 -17.44 -19.21 25.00
N ASP A 955 -18.39 -18.93 25.90
CA ASP A 955 -18.75 -17.57 26.30
C ASP A 955 -17.59 -16.89 27.05
N ASP A 956 -16.73 -17.67 27.72
CA ASP A 956 -15.43 -17.25 28.27
C ASP A 956 -14.32 -17.42 27.21
N TYR A 957 -13.76 -16.29 26.78
CA TYR A 957 -12.66 -16.23 25.80
C TYR A 957 -11.39 -16.98 26.24
N TYR A 958 -11.03 -16.92 27.52
CA TYR A 958 -9.79 -17.51 28.04
C TYR A 958 -9.91 -19.04 28.12
N GLN A 959 -11.08 -19.54 28.52
CA GLN A 959 -11.39 -20.97 28.46
C GLN A 959 -11.43 -21.48 27.00
N GLY A 960 -12.00 -20.68 26.09
CA GLY A 960 -11.96 -20.95 24.64
C GLY A 960 -10.53 -21.06 24.10
N CYS A 961 -9.65 -20.12 24.43
CA CYS A 961 -8.24 -20.17 24.05
C CYS A 961 -7.51 -21.39 24.65
N PHE A 962 -7.80 -21.77 25.89
CA PHE A 962 -7.21 -22.97 26.50
C PHE A 962 -7.67 -24.27 25.81
N ALA A 963 -8.93 -24.34 25.36
CA ALA A 963 -9.44 -25.45 24.57
C ALA A 963 -8.75 -25.53 23.19
N LEU A 964 -8.63 -24.41 22.48
CA LEU A 964 -7.90 -24.30 21.21
C LEU A 964 -6.43 -24.70 21.36
N ALA A 965 -5.76 -24.26 22.43
CA ALA A 965 -4.38 -24.62 22.72
C ALA A 965 -4.18 -26.14 22.87
N LYS A 966 -5.15 -26.84 23.48
CA LYS A 966 -5.14 -28.30 23.62
C LYS A 966 -5.29 -29.01 22.27
N GLU A 967 -6.13 -28.49 21.38
CA GLU A 967 -6.27 -29.03 20.02
C GLU A 967 -4.99 -28.82 19.19
N CYS A 968 -4.39 -27.62 19.22
CA CYS A 968 -3.10 -27.34 18.56
C CYS A 968 -2.03 -28.38 18.95
N LYS A 969 -1.88 -28.63 20.26
CA LYS A 969 -0.96 -29.64 20.81
C LYS A 969 -1.27 -31.06 20.34
N SER A 970 -2.54 -31.39 20.19
CA SER A 970 -2.98 -32.72 19.73
C SER A 970 -2.68 -32.93 18.25
N LEU A 971 -2.86 -31.90 17.42
CA LEU A 971 -2.55 -31.94 15.99
C LEU A 971 -1.04 -31.92 15.74
N ALA A 972 -0.27 -31.13 16.46
CA ALA A 972 1.20 -31.17 16.41
C ALA A 972 1.75 -32.57 16.73
N LYS A 973 1.19 -33.24 17.75
CA LYS A 973 1.53 -34.62 18.09
C LYS A 973 1.12 -35.61 16.99
N MET A 974 -0.04 -35.42 16.36
CA MET A 974 -0.50 -36.25 15.24
C MET A 974 0.43 -36.10 14.03
N ALA A 975 0.77 -34.87 13.66
CA ALA A 975 1.66 -34.54 12.55
C ALA A 975 3.03 -35.23 12.66
N LYS A 976 3.62 -35.25 13.87
CA LYS A 976 4.86 -35.98 14.19
C LYS A 976 4.77 -37.52 14.08
N THR A 977 3.61 -38.08 13.69
CA THR A 977 3.38 -39.54 13.58
C THR A 977 2.79 -40.00 12.23
N VAL A 978 2.59 -39.10 11.26
CA VAL A 978 2.12 -39.46 9.91
C VAL A 978 3.32 -39.88 9.05
N CYS A 979 3.24 -41.03 8.35
CA CYS A 979 4.35 -41.54 7.52
C CYS A 979 4.55 -40.77 6.20
N ALA A 980 3.49 -40.20 5.63
CA ALA A 980 3.57 -39.13 4.64
C ALA A 980 3.86 -37.79 5.35
N THR A 981 5.03 -37.71 5.98
CA THR A 981 5.35 -36.70 7.01
C THR A 981 5.15 -35.26 6.49
N PRO A 982 4.35 -34.41 7.15
CA PRO A 982 4.24 -33.00 6.80
C PRO A 982 5.59 -32.28 7.05
N THR A 983 5.82 -31.12 6.42
CA THR A 983 7.10 -30.41 6.61
C THR A 983 7.23 -29.94 8.05
N GLU A 984 8.47 -29.80 8.51
CA GLU A 984 8.80 -29.27 9.84
C GLU A 984 8.06 -27.95 10.12
N THR A 985 7.96 -27.09 9.11
CA THR A 985 7.15 -25.85 9.09
C THR A 985 5.70 -26.03 9.57
N GLN A 986 4.97 -27.06 9.10
CA GLN A 986 3.59 -27.30 9.53
C GLN A 986 3.50 -27.73 10.99
N ILE A 987 4.53 -28.44 11.47
CA ILE A 987 4.62 -28.94 12.84
C ILE A 987 4.96 -27.78 13.79
N GLU A 988 5.97 -26.98 13.44
CA GLU A 988 6.35 -25.76 14.15
C GLU A 988 5.18 -24.78 14.26
N LEU A 989 4.42 -24.57 13.19
CA LEU A 989 3.28 -23.64 13.19
C LEU A 989 2.17 -24.09 14.16
N LEU A 990 1.92 -25.40 14.30
CA LEU A 990 0.98 -25.93 15.30
C LEU A 990 1.51 -25.80 16.74
N GLU A 991 2.83 -25.90 16.95
CA GLU A 991 3.45 -25.72 18.28
C GLU A 991 3.56 -24.22 18.66
N PHE A 992 3.75 -23.33 17.68
CA PHE A 992 3.63 -21.88 17.84
C PHE A 992 2.23 -21.48 18.30
N TYR A 993 1.16 -21.95 17.63
CA TYR A 993 -0.20 -21.67 18.07
C TYR A 993 -0.58 -22.37 19.38
N HIS A 994 0.00 -23.53 19.71
CA HIS A 994 -0.15 -24.07 21.06
C HIS A 994 0.33 -23.07 22.12
N ASN A 995 1.52 -22.48 21.95
CA ASN A 995 2.08 -21.52 22.89
C ASN A 995 1.27 -20.21 22.91
N GLN A 996 0.99 -19.61 21.74
CA GLN A 996 0.24 -18.36 21.64
C GLN A 996 -1.15 -18.45 22.28
N MET A 997 -1.85 -19.58 22.10
CA MET A 997 -3.18 -19.78 22.70
C MET A 997 -3.11 -19.99 24.22
N ILE A 998 -2.00 -20.50 24.78
CA ILE A 998 -1.76 -20.52 26.23
C ILE A 998 -1.48 -19.12 26.77
N GLU A 999 -0.73 -18.27 26.03
CA GLU A 999 -0.44 -16.90 26.46
C GLU A 999 -1.69 -16.00 26.42
N LEU A 1000 -2.54 -16.17 25.40
CA LEU A 1000 -3.89 -15.59 25.37
C LEU A 1000 -4.72 -16.09 26.56
N ALA A 1001 -4.82 -17.40 26.77
CA ALA A 1001 -5.59 -18.01 27.87
C ALA A 1001 -5.11 -17.63 29.28
N THR A 1002 -3.85 -17.20 29.43
CA THR A 1002 -3.26 -16.75 30.70
C THR A 1002 -3.17 -15.23 30.84
N GLY A 1003 -3.70 -14.46 29.87
CA GLY A 1003 -3.68 -12.99 29.89
C GLY A 1003 -2.28 -12.37 29.73
N LYS A 1004 -1.27 -13.17 29.37
CA LYS A 1004 0.09 -12.68 29.05
C LYS A 1004 0.12 -11.94 27.71
N LEU A 1005 -0.78 -12.31 26.81
CA LEU A 1005 -0.88 -11.76 25.46
C LEU A 1005 -2.28 -11.19 25.24
N SER A 1006 -2.35 -10.04 24.58
CA SER A 1006 -3.60 -9.33 24.29
C SER A 1006 -4.41 -10.00 23.17
N ARG A 1007 -5.76 -9.96 23.26
CA ARG A 1007 -6.69 -10.43 22.19
C ARG A 1007 -6.44 -9.75 20.83
N GLU A 1008 -5.95 -8.51 20.87
CA GLU A 1008 -5.64 -7.63 19.73
C GLU A 1008 -4.17 -7.17 19.76
N GLY A 1009 -3.53 -7.01 18.60
CA GLY A 1009 -2.14 -6.55 18.43
C GLY A 1009 -1.97 -5.20 17.73
#